data_AF-A0AAE3ANU6-F1
#
_entry.id   AF-A0AAE3ANU6-F1
#
_cell.length_a   1.000
_cell.length_b   1.000
_cell.length_c   1.000
_cell.angle_alpha   90.00
_cell.angle_beta   90.00
_cell.angle_gamma   90.00
#
_symmetry.space_group_name_H-M   'P 1'
#
loop_
_entity.id
_entity.type
_entity.pdbx_description
1 polymer ?
#
loop_
_entity_poly.entity_id
_entity_poly.type
_entity_poly.pdbx_seq_one_letter_code
_entity_poly.pdbx_strand_id
1 'polypeptide(L)'
;MRRFLSRVLPLLLSFGLIFNCTGCSTVLVLAGKARENSEASSSVISESSASSGVISTPVPTEDGDLRAFYTDVANAESVTVMVYMIGSDLESEDGSATDDLLEMADAALSENVHLVLQTGGTETWWNDVCTDDESERFVIENGDMTLLQSLGSMNMTDADTLSDFIRFSAESYPADRYELILWDHGGGTMTGFGYDELYEDTSLTLSSLSTALYNGGVQFDFIGFDACLMATAEVAYALDPYADYLIASEESEPGEGWAYKNWLTMLAEDPAVPTAELGKKLADDFLEAYIFADMPTLSVLDLRYVPELYAALESYWGSAYTALQSGSYGAFSQVRSNVREFGDNEYDQVDLSDLATLTKQSLSLGTEDDVQAAVQNMVVYNVTYEKSAAGIAVYFPCLWPDYYGDTRFEMTCVGFPESYFEFYDKFMNTMLSGQSLSQSDIDFYSYYDWFDSSEVGGENVTTINDNDFELIDKGDYYALSLSDEAWNLITYIDMTVYLDNGEGYIDLGNDNVYEFDDDGDLKVDFDYTWISIDGVIVPFYAETEEQTDDYWYTTGYVPAELNGSTDIEIVLRWDSDHDSGFVAGYRLKTEEPTVAAKGLHSFTETDQIQYTCSYYDYDFNYDRDYTLGDPVTYTSEPVVTYEEIGEYRTVIQYTLRDIYNNEHFTDPVELSCE
;
A
#
# COMPACT_ATOMS: atom_id res chain seq x y z
N MET A 1 -67.60 -21.65 9.14
CA MET A 1 -67.99 -22.07 10.50
C MET A 1 -66.95 -21.50 11.45
N ARG A 2 -67.28 -20.44 12.21
CA ARG A 2 -67.43 -20.49 13.68
C ARG A 2 -66.17 -21.07 14.36
N ARG A 3 -65.34 -20.32 15.09
CA ARG A 3 -65.68 -19.46 16.24
C ARG A 3 -64.43 -18.62 16.63
N PHE A 4 -64.54 -17.29 16.71
CA PHE A 4 -64.74 -16.46 17.93
C PHE A 4 -63.42 -16.05 18.60
N LEU A 5 -63.01 -14.77 18.51
CA LEU A 5 -63.35 -13.63 19.40
C LEU A 5 -62.51 -13.67 20.71
N SER A 6 -61.83 -12.62 21.20
CA SER A 6 -62.12 -11.19 21.08
C SER A 6 -61.15 -10.27 21.86
N ARG A 7 -61.01 -9.02 21.36
CA ARG A 7 -61.04 -7.71 22.09
C ARG A 7 -59.78 -7.29 22.88
N VAL A 8 -59.34 -6.03 22.91
CA VAL A 8 -60.05 -4.72 23.03
C VAL A 8 -59.24 -3.56 22.37
N LEU A 9 -59.97 -2.57 21.85
CA LEU A 9 -59.59 -1.31 21.16
C LEU A 9 -59.88 -0.09 22.11
N PRO A 10 -59.91 1.19 21.67
CA PRO A 10 -58.89 2.24 21.40
C PRO A 10 -59.00 3.47 22.36
N LEU A 11 -58.30 4.60 22.14
CA LEU A 11 -58.75 6.03 22.29
C LEU A 11 -57.53 6.99 22.10
N LEU A 12 -57.41 7.78 21.02
CA LEU A 12 -58.02 9.10 20.67
C LEU A 12 -57.30 10.34 21.25
N LEU A 13 -56.78 11.20 20.33
CA LEU A 13 -56.78 12.69 20.29
C LEU A 13 -56.22 13.47 21.51
N SER A 14 -55.40 14.53 21.43
CA SER A 14 -55.35 15.68 20.51
C SER A 14 -54.29 16.70 20.99
N PHE A 15 -53.76 17.51 20.06
CA PHE A 15 -53.26 18.90 20.21
C PHE A 15 -51.96 19.21 20.99
N GLY A 16 -50.88 19.38 20.22
CA GLY A 16 -50.21 20.67 19.99
C GLY A 16 -49.67 21.48 21.17
N LEU A 17 -48.33 21.57 21.25
CA LEU A 17 -47.64 22.77 21.70
C LEU A 17 -46.22 22.82 21.11
N ILE A 18 -46.00 23.80 20.25
CA ILE A 18 -44.68 24.27 19.83
C ILE A 18 -43.98 24.81 21.08
N PHE A 19 -42.82 24.25 21.42
CA PHE A 19 -41.80 24.89 22.24
C PHE A 19 -40.43 24.52 21.67
N ASN A 20 -39.72 25.55 21.19
CA ASN A 20 -38.27 25.54 21.03
C ASN A 20 -37.65 25.26 22.40
N CYS A 21 -36.90 24.16 22.52
CA CYS A 21 -35.77 24.02 23.44
C CYS A 21 -34.75 23.08 22.78
N THR A 22 -33.56 23.65 22.59
CA THR A 22 -32.28 23.04 22.23
C THR A 22 -31.87 21.92 23.19
N GLY A 23 -31.18 20.90 22.65
CA GLY A 23 -30.32 19.98 23.40
C GLY A 23 -31.03 18.76 23.99
N CYS A 24 -31.28 17.75 23.15
CA CYS A 24 -31.40 16.38 23.62
C CYS A 24 -30.42 15.58 22.77
N SER A 25 -29.16 15.53 23.18
CA SER A 25 -28.17 14.63 22.59
C SER A 25 -28.66 13.20 22.86
N THR A 26 -28.88 12.43 21.80
CA THR A 26 -29.22 11.02 21.91
C THR A 26 -27.90 10.30 22.16
N VAL A 27 -27.76 9.70 23.34
CA VAL A 27 -26.63 8.82 23.65
C VAL A 27 -26.88 7.50 22.94
N LEU A 28 -25.99 7.13 22.02
CA LEU A 28 -26.02 5.85 21.31
C LEU A 28 -25.00 4.93 21.97
N VAL A 29 -25.36 3.66 22.15
CA VAL A 29 -24.44 2.65 22.68
C VAL A 29 -23.85 1.93 21.49
N LEU A 30 -22.54 2.08 21.27
CA LEU A 30 -21.83 1.38 20.21
C LEU A 30 -21.74 -0.11 20.56
N ALA A 31 -22.22 -0.95 19.66
CA ALA A 31 -22.08 -2.39 19.72
C ALA A 31 -21.90 -2.89 18.28
N GLY A 32 -20.82 -3.61 18.02
CA GLY A 32 -20.59 -4.28 16.75
C GLY A 32 -21.56 -5.46 16.55
N LYS A 33 -21.87 -5.77 15.30
CA LYS A 33 -22.48 -7.04 14.90
C LYS A 33 -21.45 -8.14 15.19
N ALA A 34 -21.86 -9.21 15.86
CA ALA A 34 -20.94 -10.27 16.26
C ALA A 34 -20.30 -10.96 15.04
N ARG A 35 -18.97 -10.87 14.90
CA ARG A 35 -18.17 -11.74 14.02
C ARG A 35 -18.28 -13.20 14.50
N GLU A 36 -18.66 -14.14 13.64
CA GLU A 36 -18.44 -15.57 13.88
C GLU A 36 -17.04 -15.93 13.36
N ASN A 37 -15.96 -15.60 14.08
CA ASN A 37 -14.61 -16.07 13.72
C ASN A 37 -13.93 -16.87 14.84
N SER A 38 -13.21 -17.90 14.41
CA SER A 38 -12.49 -18.88 15.22
C SER A 38 -11.39 -18.24 16.06
N GLU A 39 -11.20 -18.75 17.28
CA GLU A 39 -10.15 -18.33 18.20
C GLU A 39 -8.76 -18.32 17.52
N ALA A 40 -8.18 -17.13 17.34
CA ALA A 40 -6.76 -16.99 17.05
C ALA A 40 -5.96 -17.75 18.12
N SER A 41 -5.20 -18.76 17.68
CA SER A 41 -4.39 -19.59 18.56
C SER A 41 -3.25 -18.77 19.16
N SER A 42 -3.44 -18.28 20.38
CA SER A 42 -2.38 -17.69 21.19
C SER A 42 -1.33 -18.75 21.59
N SER A 43 -0.33 -18.97 20.74
CA SER A 43 0.88 -19.70 21.13
C SER A 43 1.93 -18.72 21.70
N VAL A 44 2.29 -18.96 22.96
CA VAL A 44 3.36 -18.27 23.69
C VAL A 44 4.71 -18.58 23.03
N ILE A 45 5.35 -17.62 22.37
CA ILE A 45 6.71 -17.77 21.79
C ILE A 45 7.58 -16.51 22.00
N SER A 46 8.89 -16.76 22.01
CA SER A 46 10.06 -15.95 22.38
C SER A 46 10.36 -14.74 21.47
N GLU A 47 11.06 -13.74 22.05
CA GLU A 47 11.67 -12.55 21.41
C GLU A 47 12.04 -12.77 19.93
N SER A 48 11.20 -12.28 19.01
CA SER A 48 11.49 -12.16 17.57
C SER A 48 12.18 -10.83 17.27
N SER A 49 12.96 -10.79 16.18
CA SER A 49 13.91 -9.75 15.81
C SER A 49 13.31 -8.57 15.04
N ALA A 50 12.19 -8.00 15.53
CA ALA A 50 11.67 -6.76 14.97
C ALA A 50 12.72 -5.64 15.08
N SER A 51 12.92 -4.87 14.01
CA SER A 51 13.76 -3.67 14.06
C SER A 51 12.94 -2.51 14.60
N SER A 52 12.75 -2.47 15.92
CA SER A 52 12.21 -1.26 16.54
C SER A 52 13.29 -0.18 16.50
N GLY A 53 13.04 0.94 15.80
CA GLY A 53 13.89 2.10 15.87
C GLY A 53 14.10 2.53 17.33
N VAL A 54 15.24 3.14 17.63
CA VAL A 54 15.39 4.00 18.81
C VAL A 54 14.90 5.37 18.37
N ILE A 55 14.18 6.12 19.22
CA ILE A 55 13.87 7.54 18.93
C ILE A 55 15.19 8.19 18.50
N SER A 56 15.26 8.56 17.21
CA SER A 56 16.40 9.29 16.71
C SER A 56 16.34 10.63 17.43
N THR A 57 17.37 10.94 18.21
CA THR A 57 17.57 12.34 18.58
C THR A 57 18.11 12.97 17.31
N PRO A 58 17.39 13.89 16.66
CA PRO A 58 17.89 14.51 15.44
C PRO A 58 19.31 15.00 15.69
N VAL A 59 20.25 14.66 14.80
CA VAL A 59 21.59 15.22 14.92
C VAL A 59 21.40 16.72 14.71
N PRO A 60 21.71 17.58 15.70
CA PRO A 60 21.43 18.99 15.53
C PRO A 60 22.30 19.47 14.37
N THR A 61 21.67 19.73 13.22
CA THR A 61 22.01 20.90 12.43
C THR A 61 21.99 22.07 13.41
N GLU A 62 22.91 23.05 13.28
CA GLU A 62 22.88 24.19 14.21
C GLU A 62 21.42 24.69 14.29
N ASP A 63 20.79 24.56 15.46
CA ASP A 63 19.35 24.75 15.80
C ASP A 63 18.71 26.07 15.31
N GLY A 64 19.44 26.87 14.53
CA GLY A 64 19.07 28.18 14.02
C GLY A 64 18.30 28.23 12.71
N ASP A 65 18.21 27.13 11.94
CA ASP A 65 17.58 27.16 10.59
C ASP A 65 16.24 26.39 10.47
N LEU A 66 15.83 25.57 11.43
CA LEU A 66 14.50 24.93 11.42
C LEU A 66 13.39 25.94 11.72
N ARG A 67 12.21 25.73 11.12
CA ARG A 67 11.01 26.49 11.52
C ARG A 67 10.64 26.17 12.96
N ALA A 68 9.96 27.10 13.64
CA ALA A 68 9.36 26.80 14.93
C ALA A 68 8.19 25.81 14.73
N PHE A 69 7.92 25.00 15.75
CA PHE A 69 6.66 24.26 15.85
C PHE A 69 5.47 25.22 15.79
N TYR A 70 4.41 24.81 15.10
CA TYR A 70 3.14 25.51 15.07
C TYR A 70 2.39 25.36 16.39
N THR A 71 2.42 24.17 16.97
CA THR A 71 1.71 23.83 18.21
C THR A 71 2.63 23.95 19.44
N ASP A 72 2.17 24.64 20.50
CA ASP A 72 2.89 24.73 21.78
C ASP A 72 2.53 23.56 22.70
N VAL A 73 2.96 22.35 22.31
CA VAL A 73 2.62 21.09 23.01
C VAL A 73 2.96 21.15 24.50
N ALA A 74 4.09 21.74 24.87
CA ALA A 74 4.56 21.80 26.26
C ALA A 74 3.63 22.59 27.21
N ASN A 75 2.74 23.43 26.67
CA ASN A 75 1.75 24.19 27.45
C ASN A 75 0.30 23.81 27.10
N ALA A 76 0.07 22.75 26.33
CA ALA A 76 -1.28 22.30 25.98
C ALA A 76 -2.01 21.79 27.24
N GLU A 77 -3.19 22.34 27.51
CA GLU A 77 -4.10 21.83 28.56
C GLU A 77 -5.25 21.02 27.96
N SER A 78 -5.47 21.12 26.64
CA SER A 78 -6.55 20.47 25.89
C SER A 78 -6.13 20.05 24.49
N VAL A 79 -6.72 18.97 23.98
CA VAL A 79 -6.48 18.42 22.63
C VAL A 79 -7.80 18.13 21.92
N THR A 80 -7.88 18.46 20.63
CA THR A 80 -8.94 17.97 19.75
C THR A 80 -8.32 17.03 18.72
N VAL A 81 -8.66 15.75 18.82
CA VAL A 81 -8.31 14.71 17.87
C VAL A 81 -9.44 14.58 16.87
N MET A 82 -9.16 14.87 15.60
CA MET A 82 -10.09 14.78 14.50
C MET A 82 -9.87 13.47 13.75
N VAL A 83 -10.87 12.62 13.64
CA VAL A 83 -10.80 11.40 12.83
C VAL A 83 -11.75 11.53 11.65
N TYR A 84 -11.20 11.58 10.44
CA TYR A 84 -11.95 11.54 9.20
C TYR A 84 -11.93 10.12 8.66
N MET A 85 -13.05 9.42 8.83
CA MET A 85 -13.16 7.98 8.62
C MET A 85 -14.04 7.72 7.41
N ILE A 86 -13.39 7.41 6.30
CA ILE A 86 -14.06 6.93 5.10
C ILE A 86 -14.16 5.41 5.28
N GLY A 87 -15.37 4.91 5.49
CA GLY A 87 -15.58 3.51 5.88
C GLY A 87 -15.23 2.54 4.76
N SER A 88 -15.46 2.93 3.50
CA SER A 88 -15.15 2.16 2.31
C SER A 88 -15.62 0.69 2.38
N ASP A 89 -15.01 -0.16 1.57
CA ASP A 89 -15.11 -1.62 1.58
C ASP A 89 -14.49 -2.23 2.84
N LEU A 90 -13.55 -1.53 3.49
CA LEU A 90 -13.01 -1.95 4.79
C LEU A 90 -14.10 -2.06 5.87
N GLU A 91 -15.11 -1.21 5.82
CA GLU A 91 -16.26 -1.28 6.71
C GLU A 91 -17.36 -2.18 6.15
N SER A 92 -17.68 -2.10 4.85
CA SER A 92 -18.80 -2.86 4.30
C SER A 92 -18.55 -4.37 4.32
N GLU A 93 -17.30 -4.79 4.05
CA GLU A 93 -16.89 -6.19 3.94
C GLU A 93 -16.35 -6.75 5.26
N ASP A 94 -15.50 -5.99 5.97
CA ASP A 94 -14.80 -6.50 7.16
C ASP A 94 -15.27 -5.90 8.49
N GLY A 95 -15.87 -4.69 8.48
CA GLY A 95 -16.24 -3.97 9.69
C GLY A 95 -15.04 -3.35 10.43
N SER A 96 -13.93 -3.09 9.73
CA SER A 96 -12.68 -2.59 10.32
C SER A 96 -12.86 -1.21 10.97
N ALA A 97 -13.61 -0.30 10.32
CA ALA A 97 -13.89 1.02 10.90
C ALA A 97 -14.73 0.89 12.19
N THR A 98 -15.67 -0.06 12.26
CA THR A 98 -16.42 -0.37 13.48
C THR A 98 -15.51 -0.86 14.61
N ASP A 99 -14.53 -1.72 14.32
CA ASP A 99 -13.59 -2.22 15.32
C ASP A 99 -12.75 -1.07 15.90
N ASP A 100 -12.26 -0.15 15.07
CA ASP A 100 -11.55 1.05 15.53
C ASP A 100 -12.41 2.02 16.35
N LEU A 101 -13.67 2.22 15.94
CA LEU A 101 -14.62 3.00 16.73
C LEU A 101 -14.83 2.41 18.13
N LEU A 102 -14.82 1.07 18.25
CA LEU A 102 -14.91 0.38 19.53
C LEU A 102 -13.64 0.57 20.36
N GLU A 103 -12.45 0.52 19.75
CA GLU A 103 -11.18 0.80 20.44
C GLU A 103 -11.11 2.22 20.97
N MET A 104 -11.49 3.19 20.13
CA MET A 104 -11.59 4.61 20.48
C MET A 104 -12.57 4.84 21.65
N ALA A 105 -13.70 4.13 21.65
CA ALA A 105 -14.68 4.20 22.74
C ALA A 105 -14.18 3.52 24.04
N ASP A 106 -13.32 2.51 23.95
CA ASP A 106 -12.73 1.83 25.12
C ASP A 106 -11.51 2.59 25.71
N ALA A 107 -10.99 3.61 25.01
CA ALA A 107 -9.95 4.49 25.52
C ALA A 107 -10.41 5.24 26.78
N ALA A 108 -9.52 5.38 27.76
CA ALA A 108 -9.81 6.11 28.99
C ALA A 108 -9.66 7.63 28.79
N LEU A 109 -10.55 8.22 27.98
CA LEU A 109 -10.55 9.65 27.65
C LEU A 109 -10.80 10.53 28.89
N SER A 110 -10.30 11.77 28.82
CA SER A 110 -10.49 12.80 29.85
C SER A 110 -11.30 13.98 29.31
N GLU A 111 -11.78 14.87 30.18
CA GLU A 111 -12.54 16.07 29.77
C GLU A 111 -11.71 17.08 28.94
N ASN A 112 -10.40 16.87 28.85
CA ASN A 112 -9.45 17.71 28.14
C ASN A 112 -9.12 17.19 26.73
N VAL A 113 -9.61 16.00 26.36
CA VAL A 113 -9.42 15.42 25.02
C VAL A 113 -10.79 15.29 24.36
N HIS A 114 -10.95 15.96 23.22
CA HIS A 114 -12.13 15.88 22.37
C HIS A 114 -11.83 14.97 21.18
N LEU A 115 -12.44 13.79 21.13
CA LEU A 115 -12.33 12.90 19.98
C LEU A 115 -13.55 13.14 19.06
N VAL A 116 -13.33 13.87 17.97
CA VAL A 116 -14.38 14.31 17.03
C VAL A 116 -14.22 13.54 15.73
N LEU A 117 -15.30 12.97 15.23
CA LEU A 117 -15.28 12.11 14.06
C LEU A 117 -16.20 12.63 12.97
N GLN A 118 -15.83 12.41 11.72
CA GLN A 118 -16.77 12.36 10.60
C GLN A 118 -16.66 11.01 9.92
N THR A 119 -17.75 10.26 9.91
CA THR A 119 -17.87 8.94 9.29
C THR A 119 -18.68 9.06 8.00
N GLY A 120 -18.45 8.18 7.02
CA GLY A 120 -19.22 8.10 5.78
C GLY A 120 -18.51 7.23 4.74
N GLY A 121 -19.00 7.22 3.50
CA GLY A 121 -18.29 6.61 2.37
C GLY A 121 -18.30 5.07 2.30
N THR A 122 -19.27 4.44 2.95
CA THR A 122 -19.48 2.97 2.91
C THR A 122 -20.96 2.65 2.68
N GLU A 123 -21.24 1.54 1.99
CA GLU A 123 -22.59 1.03 1.75
C GLU A 123 -23.25 0.44 3.00
N THR A 124 -22.48 -0.07 3.97
CA THR A 124 -23.04 -0.76 5.15
C THR A 124 -22.14 -0.65 6.36
N TRP A 125 -22.70 -0.23 7.50
CA TRP A 125 -21.99 -0.28 8.79
C TRP A 125 -22.25 -1.58 9.55
N TRP A 126 -21.22 -2.07 10.23
CA TRP A 126 -21.24 -3.22 11.14
C TRP A 126 -21.66 -2.86 12.56
N ASN A 127 -22.16 -1.64 12.78
CA ASN A 127 -22.71 -1.17 14.04
C ASN A 127 -24.09 -0.51 13.84
N ASP A 128 -24.82 -0.29 14.95
CA ASP A 128 -26.15 0.35 14.95
C ASP A 128 -26.10 1.87 15.23
N VAL A 129 -24.90 2.48 15.25
CA VAL A 129 -24.67 3.89 15.61
C VAL A 129 -24.55 4.77 14.36
N CYS A 130 -23.71 4.35 13.42
CA CYS A 130 -23.56 4.98 12.11
C CYS A 130 -24.70 4.53 11.19
N THR A 131 -25.13 5.42 10.30
CA THR A 131 -26.19 5.13 9.32
C THR A 131 -25.57 4.78 7.97
N ASP A 132 -26.00 3.65 7.38
CA ASP A 132 -25.67 3.25 6.01
C ASP A 132 -25.92 4.41 5.01
N ASP A 133 -25.07 4.54 3.99
CA ASP A 133 -25.13 5.55 2.92
C ASP A 133 -25.04 7.04 3.35
N GLU A 134 -24.82 7.33 4.64
CA GLU A 134 -24.88 8.68 5.20
C GLU A 134 -23.54 9.12 5.77
N SER A 135 -23.21 10.40 5.60
CA SER A 135 -22.09 11.04 6.29
C SER A 135 -22.57 11.70 7.58
N GLU A 136 -21.91 11.39 8.70
CA GLU A 136 -22.33 11.80 10.02
C GLU A 136 -21.15 12.29 10.87
N ARG A 137 -21.40 13.23 11.77
CA ARG A 137 -20.41 13.77 12.70
C ARG A 137 -20.71 13.33 14.12
N PHE A 138 -19.69 12.86 14.80
CA PHE A 138 -19.78 12.35 16.16
C PHE A 138 -18.76 12.99 17.08
N VAL A 139 -18.99 12.84 18.39
CA VAL A 139 -17.97 12.98 19.40
C VAL A 139 -17.97 11.72 20.28
N ILE A 140 -16.80 11.22 20.64
CA ILE A 140 -16.64 10.18 21.65
C ILE A 140 -16.18 10.83 22.95
N GLU A 141 -17.00 10.72 24.00
CA GLU A 141 -16.70 11.25 25.33
C GLU A 141 -17.11 10.22 26.40
N ASN A 142 -16.21 9.89 27.34
CA ASN A 142 -16.46 8.92 28.42
C ASN A 142 -16.94 7.54 27.92
N GLY A 143 -16.48 7.11 26.75
CA GLY A 143 -16.87 5.86 26.10
C GLY A 143 -18.25 5.87 25.44
N ASP A 144 -18.93 7.02 25.39
CA ASP A 144 -20.19 7.19 24.68
C ASP A 144 -19.95 7.93 23.35
N MET A 145 -20.36 7.33 22.22
CA MET A 145 -20.36 7.95 20.90
C MET A 145 -21.69 8.70 20.69
N THR A 146 -21.61 10.01 20.50
CA THR A 146 -22.78 10.90 20.40
C THR A 146 -22.86 11.57 19.04
N LEU A 147 -23.98 11.37 18.34
CA LEU A 147 -24.26 12.03 17.07
C LEU A 147 -24.43 13.55 17.27
N LEU A 148 -23.62 14.33 16.55
CA LEU A 148 -23.66 15.79 16.53
C LEU A 148 -24.48 16.31 15.35
N GLN A 149 -24.26 15.73 14.16
CA GLN A 149 -24.86 16.20 12.92
C GLN A 149 -24.90 15.06 11.89
N SER A 150 -26.05 14.85 11.25
CA SER A 150 -26.14 14.08 10.01
C SER A 150 -26.07 15.06 8.83
N LEU A 151 -25.26 14.72 7.82
CA LEU A 151 -24.96 15.57 6.67
C LEU A 151 -25.70 15.15 5.40
N GLY A 152 -26.34 13.97 5.38
CA GLY A 152 -26.74 13.34 4.13
C GLY A 152 -25.60 12.48 3.58
N SER A 153 -25.87 11.82 2.45
CA SER A 153 -24.81 11.29 1.58
C SER A 153 -23.94 12.43 1.06
N MET A 154 -22.64 12.35 1.29
CA MET A 154 -21.60 13.26 0.82
C MET A 154 -20.49 12.44 0.19
N ASN A 155 -19.84 12.98 -0.84
CA ASN A 155 -18.58 12.42 -1.30
C ASN A 155 -17.50 12.75 -0.25
N MET A 156 -16.95 11.70 0.36
CA MET A 156 -15.94 11.78 1.41
C MET A 156 -14.52 12.01 0.85
N THR A 157 -14.28 11.80 -0.44
CA THR A 157 -13.04 12.11 -1.15
C THR A 157 -13.04 13.51 -1.79
N ASP A 158 -14.04 14.36 -1.49
CA ASP A 158 -14.08 15.78 -1.88
C ASP A 158 -13.31 16.65 -0.87
N ALA A 159 -12.38 17.47 -1.37
CA ALA A 159 -11.60 18.41 -0.57
C ALA A 159 -12.48 19.37 0.25
N ASP A 160 -13.64 19.79 -0.27
CA ASP A 160 -14.56 20.66 0.44
C ASP A 160 -15.21 19.94 1.64
N THR A 161 -15.46 18.64 1.55
CA THR A 161 -16.01 17.82 2.64
C THR A 161 -15.03 17.74 3.80
N LEU A 162 -13.75 17.43 3.52
CA LEU A 162 -12.69 17.40 4.53
C LEU A 162 -12.43 18.79 5.13
N SER A 163 -12.39 19.85 4.31
CA SER A 163 -12.28 21.24 4.80
C SER A 163 -13.42 21.63 5.74
N ASP A 164 -14.65 21.23 5.45
CA ASP A 164 -15.80 21.52 6.31
C ASP A 164 -15.71 20.78 7.63
N PHE A 165 -15.24 19.52 7.63
CA PHE A 165 -14.99 18.77 8.85
C PHE A 165 -13.95 19.45 9.74
N ILE A 166 -12.79 19.81 9.20
CA ILE A 166 -11.71 20.47 9.94
C ILE A 166 -12.22 21.76 10.60
N ARG A 167 -12.93 22.60 9.84
CA ARG A 167 -13.50 23.85 10.37
C ARG A 167 -14.55 23.58 11.44
N PHE A 168 -15.45 22.62 11.21
CA PHE A 168 -16.48 22.26 12.18
C PHE A 168 -15.86 21.81 13.51
N SER A 169 -14.86 20.94 13.45
CA SER A 169 -14.19 20.39 14.63
C SER A 169 -13.48 21.48 15.43
N ALA A 170 -12.70 22.35 14.77
CA ALA A 170 -12.03 23.46 15.43
C ALA A 170 -13.00 24.54 15.99
N GLU A 171 -14.12 24.80 15.31
CA GLU A 171 -15.13 25.75 15.78
C GLU A 171 -15.95 25.21 16.96
N SER A 172 -16.24 23.91 16.96
CA SER A 172 -17.10 23.26 17.96
C SER A 172 -16.33 22.81 19.20
N TYR A 173 -15.07 22.41 19.02
CA TYR A 173 -14.18 21.87 20.04
C TYR A 173 -12.81 22.58 19.97
N PRO A 174 -12.76 23.86 20.38
CA PRO A 174 -11.49 24.59 20.39
C PRO A 174 -10.54 24.05 21.47
N ALA A 175 -9.32 23.74 21.07
CA ALA A 175 -8.26 23.21 21.94
C ALA A 175 -6.91 23.94 21.73
N ASP A 176 -5.95 23.66 22.60
CA ASP A 176 -4.57 24.17 22.49
C ASP A 176 -3.75 23.39 21.45
N ARG A 177 -4.13 22.14 21.20
CA ARG A 177 -3.49 21.18 20.29
C ARG A 177 -4.53 20.52 19.39
N TYR A 178 -4.23 20.40 18.09
CA TYR A 178 -5.08 19.72 17.13
C TYR A 178 -4.32 18.60 16.44
N GLU A 179 -4.97 17.47 16.30
CA GLU A 179 -4.47 16.28 15.61
C GLU A 179 -5.51 15.89 14.55
N LEU A 180 -5.07 15.47 13.37
CA LEU A 180 -5.95 14.99 12.31
C LEU A 180 -5.51 13.61 11.87
N ILE A 181 -6.43 12.65 11.88
CA ILE A 181 -6.25 11.29 11.42
C ILE A 181 -7.17 11.08 10.22
N LEU A 182 -6.57 10.61 9.14
CA LEU A 182 -7.22 10.25 7.89
C LEU A 182 -7.20 8.72 7.82
N TRP A 183 -8.38 8.11 7.95
CA TRP A 183 -8.54 6.65 8.03
C TRP A 183 -9.25 6.17 6.77
N ASP A 184 -8.55 5.35 5.97
CA ASP A 184 -9.06 4.63 4.79
C ASP A 184 -7.91 3.89 4.04
N HIS A 185 -8.12 3.58 2.76
CA HIS A 185 -7.11 3.28 1.75
C HIS A 185 -6.17 4.45 1.43
N GLY A 186 -4.98 4.12 0.94
CA GLY A 186 -3.98 5.10 0.50
C GLY A 186 -3.14 4.60 -0.66
N GLY A 187 -2.63 5.51 -1.47
CA GLY A 187 -1.82 5.21 -2.67
C GLY A 187 -0.71 6.22 -2.89
N GLY A 188 -0.20 6.76 -1.77
CA GLY A 188 0.97 7.62 -1.71
C GLY A 188 0.89 8.81 -2.65
N THR A 189 1.98 9.05 -3.35
CA THR A 189 2.13 10.18 -4.28
C THR A 189 1.29 10.01 -5.55
N MET A 190 1.08 8.78 -6.00
CA MET A 190 0.51 8.50 -7.32
C MET A 190 -1.01 8.66 -7.36
N THR A 191 -1.74 8.07 -6.41
CA THR A 191 -3.22 8.05 -6.40
C THR A 191 -3.84 8.72 -5.18
N GLY A 192 -3.05 9.15 -4.19
CA GLY A 192 -3.51 9.97 -3.05
C GLY A 192 -4.16 9.16 -1.93
N PHE A 193 -5.19 9.72 -1.29
CA PHE A 193 -5.83 9.14 -0.11
C PHE A 193 -7.34 8.96 -0.30
N GLY A 194 -7.86 7.82 0.16
CA GLY A 194 -9.27 7.56 0.34
C GLY A 194 -10.01 7.01 -0.89
N TYR A 195 -10.97 6.14 -0.61
CA TYR A 195 -11.91 5.46 -1.49
C TYR A 195 -13.31 5.51 -0.89
N ASP A 196 -14.27 6.09 -1.61
CA ASP A 196 -15.66 6.17 -1.18
C ASP A 196 -16.51 5.24 -2.06
N GLU A 197 -17.01 4.14 -1.50
CA GLU A 197 -17.83 3.15 -2.22
C GLU A 197 -19.09 3.77 -2.87
N LEU A 198 -19.61 4.85 -2.30
CA LEU A 198 -20.82 5.52 -2.80
C LEU A 198 -20.52 6.47 -3.97
N TYR A 199 -19.23 6.81 -4.15
CA TYR A 199 -18.71 7.75 -5.15
C TYR A 199 -17.42 7.22 -5.77
N GLU A 200 -17.54 6.07 -6.44
CA GLU A 200 -16.47 5.37 -7.17
C GLU A 200 -15.63 6.30 -8.08
N ASP A 201 -14.39 5.89 -8.37
CA ASP A 201 -13.40 6.56 -9.21
C ASP A 201 -12.87 7.91 -8.66
N THR A 202 -12.95 8.15 -7.34
CA THR A 202 -12.43 9.39 -6.75
C THR A 202 -11.62 9.16 -5.48
N SER A 203 -10.46 9.82 -5.40
CA SER A 203 -9.60 9.91 -4.22
C SER A 203 -9.19 11.37 -3.96
N LEU A 204 -8.73 11.67 -2.74
CA LEU A 204 -8.09 12.93 -2.42
C LEU A 204 -6.63 12.90 -2.91
N THR A 205 -6.41 13.41 -4.12
CA THR A 205 -5.06 13.65 -4.65
C THR A 205 -4.24 14.60 -3.76
N LEU A 206 -2.92 14.65 -3.94
CA LEU A 206 -2.03 15.52 -3.15
C LEU A 206 -2.47 16.99 -3.18
N SER A 207 -2.89 17.50 -4.34
CA SER A 207 -3.37 18.88 -4.46
C SER A 207 -4.74 19.10 -3.83
N SER A 208 -5.62 18.08 -3.86
CA SER A 208 -6.90 18.10 -3.16
C SER A 208 -6.72 18.08 -1.64
N LEU A 209 -5.83 17.24 -1.10
CA LEU A 209 -5.45 17.24 0.31
C LEU A 209 -4.91 18.62 0.74
N SER A 210 -3.96 19.18 -0.04
CA SER A 210 -3.40 20.50 0.23
C SER A 210 -4.48 21.59 0.24
N THR A 211 -5.44 21.51 -0.70
CA THR A 211 -6.59 22.42 -0.76
C THR A 211 -7.49 22.26 0.46
N ALA A 212 -7.77 21.01 0.86
CA ALA A 212 -8.61 20.69 1.99
C ALA A 212 -8.06 21.26 3.30
N LEU A 213 -6.75 21.10 3.53
CA LEU A 213 -6.05 21.60 4.71
C LEU A 213 -5.94 23.13 4.72
N TYR A 214 -5.60 23.73 3.57
CA TYR A 214 -5.57 25.19 3.42
C TYR A 214 -6.92 25.83 3.76
N ASN A 215 -8.01 25.31 3.20
CA ASN A 215 -9.36 25.80 3.42
C ASN A 215 -9.90 25.42 4.81
N GLY A 216 -9.41 24.32 5.40
CA GLY A 216 -9.66 23.92 6.78
C GLY A 216 -9.13 24.95 7.79
N GLY A 217 -7.97 25.56 7.50
CA GLY A 217 -7.47 26.72 8.22
C GLY A 217 -6.98 26.43 9.66
N VAL A 218 -6.62 25.18 9.93
CA VAL A 218 -6.06 24.69 11.20
C VAL A 218 -4.58 24.35 10.99
N GLN A 219 -3.77 24.59 12.02
CA GLN A 219 -2.40 24.09 12.10
C GLN A 219 -2.41 22.91 13.08
N PHE A 220 -1.84 21.79 12.66
CA PHE A 220 -1.87 20.54 13.38
C PHE A 220 -0.54 20.28 14.09
N ASP A 221 -0.61 19.62 15.24
CA ASP A 221 0.55 18.99 15.85
C ASP A 221 1.01 17.80 15.01
N PHE A 222 0.10 16.89 14.67
CA PHE A 222 0.36 15.91 13.63
C PHE A 222 -0.83 15.72 12.71
N ILE A 223 -0.52 15.34 11.46
CA ILE A 223 -1.44 14.68 10.55
C ILE A 223 -1.01 13.22 10.46
N GLY A 224 -1.96 12.32 10.68
CA GLY A 224 -1.79 10.89 10.63
C GLY A 224 -2.57 10.29 9.47
N PHE A 225 -1.95 9.36 8.75
CA PHE A 225 -2.65 8.49 7.81
C PHE A 225 -2.68 7.09 8.40
N ASP A 226 -3.85 6.69 8.84
CA ASP A 226 -4.18 5.28 9.09
C ASP A 226 -4.62 4.69 7.75
N ALA A 227 -3.65 4.65 6.83
CA ALA A 227 -3.81 4.38 5.41
C ALA A 227 -2.47 4.02 4.75
N CYS A 228 -2.54 3.13 3.77
CA CYS A 228 -1.40 2.57 3.04
C CYS A 228 -0.55 3.64 2.33
N LEU A 229 0.77 3.43 2.27
CA LEU A 229 1.69 4.09 1.33
C LEU A 229 1.90 5.62 1.49
N MET A 230 1.33 6.26 2.52
CA MET A 230 1.31 7.71 2.65
C MET A 230 2.63 8.35 3.18
N ALA A 231 3.63 7.56 3.59
CA ALA A 231 4.93 8.05 4.04
C ALA A 231 5.88 8.34 2.88
N THR A 232 5.51 9.27 2.00
CA THR A 232 6.37 9.71 0.88
C THR A 232 6.93 11.11 1.10
N ALA A 233 8.09 11.39 0.50
CA ALA A 233 8.69 12.73 0.50
C ALA A 233 7.75 13.79 -0.09
N GLU A 234 6.93 13.44 -1.07
CA GLU A 234 5.99 14.35 -1.72
C GLU A 234 4.76 14.64 -0.86
N VAL A 235 4.22 13.62 -0.16
CA VAL A 235 3.16 13.82 0.83
C VAL A 235 3.68 14.70 1.97
N ALA A 236 4.86 14.42 2.51
CA ALA A 236 5.47 15.26 3.54
C ALA A 236 5.66 16.72 3.08
N TYR A 237 6.07 16.93 1.82
CA TYR A 237 6.18 18.27 1.23
C TYR A 237 4.83 18.99 1.15
N ALA A 238 3.78 18.29 0.71
CA ALA A 238 2.43 18.84 0.63
C ALA A 238 1.86 19.22 2.01
N LEU A 239 2.27 18.51 3.06
CA LEU A 239 1.75 18.69 4.42
C LEU A 239 2.56 19.61 5.33
N ASP A 240 3.84 19.86 5.05
CA ASP A 240 4.71 20.76 5.86
C ASP A 240 4.05 22.10 6.25
N PRO A 241 3.29 22.79 5.38
CA PRO A 241 2.67 24.07 5.73
C PRO A 241 1.56 23.99 6.79
N TYR A 242 1.09 22.79 7.13
CA TYR A 242 -0.14 22.56 7.91
C TYR A 242 0.07 21.74 9.18
N ALA A 243 1.20 21.05 9.34
CA ALA A 243 1.45 20.17 10.48
C ALA A 243 2.89 20.21 10.96
N ASP A 244 3.13 19.90 12.24
CA ASP A 244 4.47 19.75 12.78
C ASP A 244 5.06 18.35 12.53
N TYR A 245 4.22 17.32 12.60
CA TYR A 245 4.59 15.93 12.36
C TYR A 245 3.66 15.25 11.34
N LEU A 246 4.21 14.25 10.64
CA LEU A 246 3.47 13.29 9.84
C LEU A 246 3.66 11.89 10.45
N ILE A 247 2.57 11.14 10.61
CA ILE A 247 2.60 9.72 10.99
C ILE A 247 1.97 8.92 9.86
N ALA A 248 2.74 8.05 9.21
CA ALA A 248 2.29 7.31 8.02
C ALA A 248 3.16 6.07 7.75
N SER A 249 2.67 5.16 6.92
CA SER A 249 3.36 3.95 6.45
C SER A 249 4.00 4.12 5.07
N GLU A 250 5.17 3.51 4.85
CA GLU A 250 5.78 3.40 3.51
C GLU A 250 5.12 2.31 2.67
N GLU A 251 4.48 1.35 3.34
CA GLU A 251 3.90 0.13 2.79
C GLU A 251 2.38 0.10 3.06
N SER A 252 1.72 -0.96 2.64
CA SER A 252 0.36 -1.28 3.06
C SER A 252 0.25 -1.42 4.58
N GLU A 253 -0.85 -0.91 5.14
CA GLU A 253 -1.18 -1.08 6.56
C GLU A 253 -2.14 -2.27 6.77
N PRO A 254 -2.11 -2.95 7.92
CA PRO A 254 -3.09 -3.96 8.32
C PRO A 254 -4.53 -3.46 8.28
N GLY A 255 -5.47 -4.38 8.05
CA GLY A 255 -6.90 -4.08 7.85
C GLY A 255 -7.52 -3.35 9.03
N GLU A 256 -7.22 -3.78 10.25
CA GLU A 256 -7.71 -3.14 11.47
C GLU A 256 -7.02 -1.82 11.80
N GLY A 257 -5.98 -1.40 11.06
CA GLY A 257 -5.38 -0.07 11.23
C GLY A 257 -4.63 0.14 12.54
N TRP A 258 -4.69 1.37 13.07
CA TRP A 258 -3.96 1.74 14.27
C TRP A 258 -4.63 1.25 15.56
N ALA A 259 -3.85 0.75 16.51
CA ALA A 259 -4.38 0.38 17.83
C ALA A 259 -4.68 1.62 18.71
N TYR A 260 -5.90 2.17 18.61
CA TYR A 260 -6.28 3.50 19.13
C TYR A 260 -6.22 3.63 20.66
N LYS A 261 -6.60 2.58 21.37
CA LYS A 261 -6.93 2.66 22.80
C LYS A 261 -5.79 3.18 23.68
N ASN A 262 -4.58 2.67 23.47
CA ASN A 262 -3.46 2.85 24.40
C ASN A 262 -2.85 4.25 24.30
N TRP A 263 -2.58 4.73 23.08
CA TRP A 263 -2.01 6.05 22.87
C TRP A 263 -3.03 7.17 23.14
N LEU A 264 -4.32 6.98 22.84
CA LEU A 264 -5.38 7.91 23.25
C LEU A 264 -5.49 8.02 24.77
N THR A 265 -5.33 6.90 25.48
CA THR A 265 -5.29 6.90 26.96
C THR A 265 -4.08 7.67 27.48
N MET A 266 -2.90 7.51 26.86
CA MET A 266 -1.70 8.29 27.21
C MET A 266 -1.91 9.79 26.99
N LEU A 267 -2.52 10.18 25.86
CA LEU A 267 -2.84 11.57 25.56
C LEU A 267 -3.87 12.17 26.53
N ALA A 268 -4.87 11.37 26.94
CA ALA A 268 -5.87 11.79 27.91
C ALA A 268 -5.30 12.03 29.32
N GLU A 269 -4.25 11.30 29.70
CA GLU A 269 -3.53 11.47 30.96
C GLU A 269 -2.62 12.71 30.95
N ASP A 270 -2.01 13.01 29.80
CA ASP A 270 -1.11 14.16 29.61
C ASP A 270 -1.29 14.81 28.23
N PRO A 271 -2.18 15.80 28.07
CA PRO A 271 -2.32 16.60 26.85
C PRO A 271 -1.02 17.22 26.33
N ALA A 272 -0.05 17.45 27.22
CA ALA A 272 1.24 18.04 26.93
C ALA A 272 2.34 17.00 26.63
N VAL A 273 1.98 15.73 26.49
CA VAL A 273 2.90 14.65 26.10
C VAL A 273 3.61 15.03 24.79
N PRO A 274 4.95 14.97 24.70
CA PRO A 274 5.66 15.30 23.48
C PRO A 274 5.22 14.42 22.31
N THR A 275 5.01 15.01 21.14
CA THR A 275 4.50 14.32 19.95
C THR A 275 5.38 13.15 19.51
N ALA A 276 6.71 13.29 19.61
CA ALA A 276 7.63 12.19 19.35
C ALA A 276 7.44 10.98 20.29
N GLU A 277 7.07 11.22 21.56
CA GLU A 277 6.80 10.15 22.53
C GLU A 277 5.42 9.51 22.29
N LEU A 278 4.42 10.33 21.96
CA LEU A 278 3.08 9.87 21.59
C LEU A 278 3.10 9.05 20.29
N GLY A 279 3.73 9.56 19.24
CA GLY A 279 3.86 8.87 17.95
C GLY A 279 4.67 7.58 18.06
N LYS A 280 5.70 7.54 18.92
CA LYS A 280 6.37 6.27 19.25
C LYS A 280 5.40 5.28 19.87
N LYS A 281 4.59 5.72 20.85
CA LYS A 281 3.63 4.83 21.52
C LYS A 281 2.63 4.25 20.52
N LEU A 282 2.11 5.10 19.64
CA LEU A 282 1.23 4.72 18.53
C LEU A 282 1.90 3.67 17.63
N ALA A 283 3.11 3.94 17.14
CA ALA A 283 3.84 3.02 16.28
C ALA A 283 4.20 1.68 16.98
N ASP A 284 4.57 1.71 18.26
CA ASP A 284 4.80 0.50 19.03
C ASP A 284 3.52 -0.33 19.19
N ASP A 285 2.39 0.32 19.51
CA ASP A 285 1.09 -0.35 19.68
C ASP A 285 0.61 -0.97 18.36
N PHE A 286 0.81 -0.26 17.25
CA PHE A 286 0.56 -0.74 15.90
C PHE A 286 1.41 -2.00 15.62
N LEU A 287 2.73 -1.94 15.78
CA LEU A 287 3.59 -3.10 15.55
C LEU A 287 3.24 -4.31 16.46
N GLU A 288 2.90 -4.07 17.74
CA GLU A 288 2.54 -5.12 18.70
C GLU A 288 1.22 -5.82 18.32
N ALA A 289 0.30 -5.13 17.65
CA ALA A 289 -0.95 -5.71 17.18
C ALA A 289 -0.74 -6.73 16.03
N TYR A 290 0.30 -6.55 15.19
CA TYR A 290 0.42 -7.27 13.91
C TYR A 290 1.73 -8.06 13.73
N ILE A 291 2.20 -8.71 14.79
CA ILE A 291 3.53 -9.34 14.86
C ILE A 291 3.78 -10.40 13.75
N PHE A 292 2.73 -10.95 13.12
CA PHE A 292 2.85 -12.08 12.18
C PHE A 292 1.99 -12.04 10.91
N ALA A 293 1.29 -10.94 10.61
CA ALA A 293 0.37 -10.89 9.46
C ALA A 293 0.94 -10.12 8.25
N ASP A 294 1.37 -8.86 8.43
CA ASP A 294 1.40 -7.91 7.28
C ASP A 294 2.71 -7.12 7.07
N MET A 295 3.81 -7.42 7.77
CA MET A 295 5.06 -6.59 7.73
C MET A 295 4.82 -5.09 7.78
N PRO A 296 4.05 -4.63 8.77
CA PRO A 296 3.70 -3.22 8.86
C PRO A 296 4.96 -2.36 8.94
N THR A 297 4.95 -1.25 8.19
CA THR A 297 5.85 -0.12 8.43
C THR A 297 5.05 1.03 9.04
N LEU A 298 5.64 1.79 9.98
CA LEU A 298 5.04 3.04 10.42
C LEU A 298 6.10 4.00 10.93
N SER A 299 6.06 5.24 10.45
CA SER A 299 7.05 6.25 10.77
C SER A 299 6.45 7.53 11.34
N VAL A 300 7.20 8.15 12.24
CA VAL A 300 6.95 9.48 12.80
C VAL A 300 7.98 10.43 12.21
N LEU A 301 7.50 11.39 11.41
CA LEU A 301 8.32 12.30 10.63
C LEU A 301 8.19 13.73 11.15
N ASP A 302 9.30 14.41 11.42
CA ASP A 302 9.32 15.83 11.81
C ASP A 302 9.36 16.70 10.55
N LEU A 303 8.22 17.30 10.21
CA LEU A 303 8.04 18.03 8.95
C LEU A 303 8.88 19.30 8.86
N ARG A 304 9.43 19.80 9.99
CA ARG A 304 10.34 20.95 9.97
C ARG A 304 11.63 20.68 9.18
N TYR A 305 11.95 19.40 8.93
CA TYR A 305 13.07 18.96 8.10
C TYR A 305 12.75 18.86 6.60
N VAL A 306 11.50 19.07 6.17
CA VAL A 306 11.12 19.06 4.74
C VAL A 306 12.00 20.01 3.89
N PRO A 307 12.34 21.25 4.32
CA PRO A 307 13.26 22.09 3.55
C PRO A 307 14.67 21.51 3.38
N GLU A 308 15.18 20.79 4.38
CA GLU A 308 16.49 20.12 4.32
C GLU A 308 16.45 18.91 3.37
N LEU A 309 15.43 18.05 3.53
CA LEU A 309 15.21 16.91 2.64
C LEU A 309 15.04 17.33 1.19
N TYR A 310 14.20 18.34 0.96
CA TYR A 310 13.94 18.85 -0.38
C TYR A 310 15.22 19.43 -1.03
N ALA A 311 16.06 20.14 -0.27
CA ALA A 311 17.34 20.63 -0.78
C ALA A 311 18.32 19.51 -1.12
N ALA A 312 18.36 18.44 -0.31
CA ALA A 312 19.16 17.25 -0.58
C ALA A 312 18.67 16.54 -1.86
N LEU A 313 17.36 16.36 -2.02
CA LEU A 313 16.73 15.79 -3.21
C LEU A 313 17.00 16.63 -4.46
N GLU A 314 16.87 17.96 -4.39
CA GLU A 314 17.18 18.84 -5.53
C GLU A 314 18.64 18.69 -6.00
N SER A 315 19.59 18.60 -5.07
CA SER A 315 21.00 18.37 -5.39
C SER A 315 21.24 16.98 -5.96
N TYR A 316 20.59 15.97 -5.39
CA TYR A 316 20.64 14.58 -5.84
C TYR A 316 20.10 14.44 -7.26
N TRP A 317 18.88 14.89 -7.53
CA TRP A 317 18.26 14.83 -8.86
C TRP A 317 19.01 15.65 -9.91
N GLY A 318 19.53 16.83 -9.55
CA GLY A 318 20.38 17.60 -10.46
C GLY A 318 21.68 16.87 -10.86
N SER A 319 22.29 16.17 -9.91
CA SER A 319 23.50 15.35 -10.15
C SER A 319 23.17 14.08 -10.92
N ALA A 320 22.06 13.44 -10.60
CA ALA A 320 21.53 12.26 -11.29
C ALA A 320 21.20 12.57 -12.75
N TYR A 321 20.51 13.69 -13.00
CA TYR A 321 20.21 14.17 -14.35
C TYR A 321 21.49 14.42 -15.16
N THR A 322 22.52 15.03 -14.57
CA THR A 322 23.82 15.23 -15.23
C THR A 322 24.50 13.90 -15.58
N ALA A 323 24.44 12.91 -14.69
CA ALA A 323 24.99 11.58 -14.93
C ALA A 323 24.19 10.83 -16.02
N LEU A 324 22.86 10.96 -16.01
CA LEU A 324 21.96 10.38 -16.99
C LEU A 324 22.24 10.93 -18.40
N GLN A 325 22.39 12.25 -18.54
CA GLN A 325 22.83 12.90 -19.78
C GLN A 325 24.20 12.41 -20.28
N SER A 326 25.02 11.87 -19.39
CA SER A 326 26.34 11.32 -19.69
C SER A 326 26.33 9.83 -20.02
N GLY A 327 25.14 9.22 -20.17
CA GLY A 327 24.97 7.82 -20.59
C GLY A 327 24.80 6.83 -19.44
N SER A 328 24.38 7.29 -18.26
CA SER A 328 24.24 6.42 -17.06
C SER A 328 22.87 5.77 -16.90
N TYR A 329 22.04 5.74 -17.96
CA TYR A 329 20.68 5.21 -17.90
C TYR A 329 20.62 3.77 -17.39
N GLY A 330 21.41 2.85 -17.97
CA GLY A 330 21.39 1.44 -17.56
C GLY A 330 21.77 1.24 -16.08
N ALA A 331 22.64 2.07 -15.53
CA ALA A 331 22.98 2.01 -14.11
C ALA A 331 21.82 2.53 -13.22
N PHE A 332 21.10 3.57 -13.64
CA PHE A 332 19.91 4.03 -12.92
C PHE A 332 18.75 3.04 -13.04
N SER A 333 18.58 2.39 -14.19
CA SER A 333 17.57 1.34 -14.37
C SER A 333 17.85 0.14 -13.46
N GLN A 334 19.11 -0.31 -13.40
CA GLN A 334 19.54 -1.34 -12.44
C GLN A 334 19.34 -0.89 -10.98
N VAL A 335 19.60 0.38 -10.64
CA VAL A 335 19.28 0.87 -9.28
C VAL A 335 17.78 0.83 -9.02
N ARG A 336 16.95 1.31 -9.97
CA ARG A 336 15.49 1.32 -9.85
C ARG A 336 14.90 -0.08 -9.74
N SER A 337 15.49 -1.09 -10.36
CA SER A 337 15.01 -2.47 -10.28
C SER A 337 15.45 -3.21 -9.00
N ASN A 338 16.47 -2.71 -8.29
CA ASN A 338 17.02 -3.37 -7.10
C ASN A 338 16.72 -2.64 -5.78
N VAL A 339 16.26 -1.39 -5.86
CA VAL A 339 15.84 -0.64 -4.66
C VAL A 339 14.57 -1.26 -4.08
N ARG A 340 14.44 -1.26 -2.75
CA ARG A 340 13.17 -1.65 -2.11
C ARG A 340 12.05 -0.72 -2.61
N GLU A 341 11.09 -1.32 -3.30
CA GLU A 341 9.84 -0.70 -3.78
C GLU A 341 8.70 -1.10 -2.86
N PHE A 342 7.68 -0.25 -2.64
CA PHE A 342 6.53 -0.56 -1.77
C PHE A 342 5.23 -0.61 -2.57
N GLY A 343 4.21 -1.29 -2.01
CA GLY A 343 2.89 -1.43 -2.64
C GLY A 343 2.91 -2.35 -3.86
N ASP A 344 3.59 -3.49 -3.75
CA ASP A 344 3.57 -4.59 -4.72
C ASP A 344 3.82 -4.17 -6.18
N ASN A 345 4.72 -3.20 -6.39
CA ASN A 345 5.07 -2.65 -7.71
C ASN A 345 3.94 -1.88 -8.42
N GLU A 346 2.89 -1.47 -7.73
CA GLU A 346 1.74 -0.76 -8.29
C GLU A 346 1.86 0.78 -8.21
N TYR A 347 2.73 1.32 -7.35
CA TYR A 347 2.72 2.75 -7.00
C TYR A 347 3.97 3.53 -7.39
N ASP A 348 4.96 2.86 -7.97
CA ASP A 348 6.24 3.47 -8.38
C ASP A 348 6.90 4.26 -7.22
N GLN A 349 6.85 3.73 -5.99
CA GLN A 349 7.46 4.37 -4.82
C GLN A 349 8.52 3.47 -4.18
N VAL A 350 9.68 4.06 -3.89
CA VAL A 350 10.87 3.32 -3.45
C VAL A 350 11.46 3.92 -2.18
N ASP A 351 12.10 3.11 -1.35
CA ASP A 351 12.77 3.58 -0.13
C ASP A 351 13.87 4.60 -0.48
N LEU A 352 13.79 5.78 0.12
CA LEU A 352 14.66 6.88 -0.24
C LEU A 352 16.12 6.69 0.24
N SER A 353 16.31 6.00 1.37
CA SER A 353 17.64 5.74 1.93
C SER A 353 18.37 4.64 1.17
N ASP A 354 17.65 3.60 0.76
CA ASP A 354 18.13 2.50 -0.05
C ASP A 354 18.44 2.98 -1.48
N LEU A 355 17.57 3.81 -2.07
CA LEU A 355 17.83 4.48 -3.35
C LEU A 355 19.17 5.23 -3.33
N ALA A 356 19.41 6.03 -2.29
CA ALA A 356 20.67 6.76 -2.13
C ALA A 356 21.85 5.79 -1.94
N THR A 357 21.65 4.71 -1.18
CA THR A 357 22.67 3.68 -0.94
C THR A 357 23.09 2.97 -2.22
N LEU A 358 22.14 2.46 -3.01
CA LEU A 358 22.39 1.76 -4.26
C LEU A 358 22.95 2.70 -5.33
N THR A 359 22.47 3.95 -5.39
CA THR A 359 23.05 4.96 -6.27
C THR A 359 24.51 5.25 -5.93
N LYS A 360 24.84 5.35 -4.64
CA LYS A 360 26.24 5.56 -4.20
C LYS A 360 27.14 4.39 -4.60
N GLN A 361 26.64 3.16 -4.48
CA GLN A 361 27.39 1.96 -4.86
C GLN A 361 27.63 1.87 -6.36
N SER A 362 26.61 2.22 -7.16
CA SER A 362 26.63 2.08 -8.63
C SER A 362 27.26 3.27 -9.35
N LEU A 363 27.01 4.49 -8.88
CA LEU A 363 27.29 5.75 -9.60
C LEU A 363 28.18 6.71 -8.82
N SER A 364 28.01 6.79 -7.48
CA SER A 364 28.77 7.69 -6.60
C SER A 364 28.75 9.15 -7.07
N LEU A 365 27.55 9.72 -7.19
CA LEU A 365 27.26 11.10 -7.59
C LEU A 365 27.87 12.14 -6.63
N GLY A 366 28.02 11.79 -5.35
CA GLY A 366 28.60 12.65 -4.30
C GLY A 366 27.55 13.44 -3.50
N THR A 367 26.27 13.12 -3.65
CA THR A 367 25.12 13.77 -2.99
C THR A 367 24.29 12.80 -2.16
N GLU A 368 24.58 11.51 -2.24
CA GLU A 368 23.81 10.44 -1.59
C GLU A 368 23.88 10.51 -0.07
N ASP A 369 25.04 10.92 0.48
CA ASP A 369 25.22 11.09 1.92
C ASP A 369 24.36 12.23 2.49
N ASP A 370 24.06 13.26 1.69
CA ASP A 370 23.20 14.37 2.11
C ASP A 370 21.73 13.91 2.17
N VAL A 371 21.30 13.06 1.24
CA VAL A 371 19.96 12.44 1.26
C VAL A 371 19.80 11.54 2.49
N GLN A 372 20.76 10.64 2.73
CA GLN A 372 20.72 9.76 3.90
C GLN A 372 20.71 10.54 5.22
N ALA A 373 21.49 11.62 5.31
CA ALA A 373 21.48 12.48 6.49
C ALA A 373 20.13 13.19 6.68
N ALA A 374 19.52 13.69 5.61
CA ALA A 374 18.22 14.36 5.69
C ALA A 374 17.11 13.39 6.12
N VAL A 375 17.09 12.17 5.58
CA VAL A 375 16.17 11.10 6.04
C VAL A 375 16.37 10.81 7.52
N GLN A 376 17.61 10.60 7.97
CA GLN A 376 17.91 10.33 9.39
C GLN A 376 17.51 11.46 10.33
N ASN A 377 17.55 12.71 9.87
CA ASN A 377 17.15 13.86 10.67
C ASN A 377 15.63 14.01 10.76
N MET A 378 14.92 13.69 9.67
CA MET A 378 13.47 13.80 9.57
C MET A 378 12.72 12.65 10.26
N VAL A 379 13.21 11.41 10.12
CA VAL A 379 12.58 10.21 10.69
C VAL A 379 12.90 10.15 12.18
N VAL A 380 11.93 10.54 13.02
CA VAL A 380 12.03 10.55 14.48
C VAL A 380 11.92 9.15 15.07
N TYR A 381 11.02 8.36 14.50
CA TYR A 381 10.76 6.99 14.89
C TYR A 381 10.29 6.20 13.68
N ASN A 382 10.72 4.94 13.57
CA ASN A 382 10.28 4.00 12.55
C ASN A 382 10.16 2.61 13.18
N VAL A 383 9.08 1.91 12.85
CA VAL A 383 8.87 0.49 13.15
C VAL A 383 8.72 -0.27 11.85
N THR A 384 9.45 -1.38 11.72
CA THR A 384 9.41 -2.24 10.53
C THR A 384 10.01 -3.62 10.83
N TYR A 385 9.60 -4.61 10.05
CA TYR A 385 10.28 -5.91 9.95
C TYR A 385 11.32 -5.97 8.83
N GLU A 386 11.28 -5.01 7.91
CA GLU A 386 12.14 -4.89 6.73
C GLU A 386 13.33 -3.99 7.04
N LYS A 387 14.55 -4.46 6.79
CA LYS A 387 15.75 -3.67 7.16
C LYS A 387 16.02 -2.53 6.19
N SER A 388 15.52 -2.63 4.96
CA SER A 388 15.63 -1.61 3.91
C SER A 388 14.66 -0.45 4.12
N ALA A 389 13.52 -0.65 4.80
CA ALA A 389 12.53 0.39 5.09
C ALA A 389 13.06 1.41 6.12
N ALA A 390 13.42 2.59 5.65
CA ALA A 390 14.05 3.65 6.42
C ALA A 390 13.07 4.68 6.98
N GLY A 391 11.78 4.55 6.66
CA GLY A 391 10.68 5.33 7.20
C GLY A 391 10.13 6.42 6.28
N ILE A 392 10.69 6.59 5.09
CA ILE A 392 10.15 7.51 4.07
C ILE A 392 10.54 7.06 2.64
N ALA A 393 9.51 6.88 1.81
CA ALA A 393 9.65 6.57 0.39
C ALA A 393 9.75 7.84 -0.47
N VAL A 394 10.11 7.66 -1.74
CA VAL A 394 10.08 8.68 -2.79
C VAL A 394 9.45 8.11 -4.05
N TYR A 395 8.67 8.91 -4.77
CA TYR A 395 8.16 8.51 -6.06
C TYR A 395 9.29 8.39 -7.10
N PHE A 396 9.38 7.27 -7.81
CA PHE A 396 10.31 7.05 -8.91
C PHE A 396 9.58 6.31 -10.06
N PRO A 397 9.06 7.05 -11.06
CA PRO A 397 8.31 6.48 -12.18
C PRO A 397 9.16 5.48 -12.98
N CYS A 398 8.60 4.30 -13.24
CA CYS A 398 9.26 3.24 -14.00
C CYS A 398 8.26 2.23 -14.56
N LEU A 399 7.40 1.69 -13.70
CA LEU A 399 6.52 0.56 -14.02
C LEU A 399 5.20 1.02 -14.62
N TRP A 400 4.74 2.22 -14.24
CA TRP A 400 3.45 2.78 -14.66
C TRP A 400 3.62 4.11 -15.41
N PRO A 401 4.25 4.10 -16.61
CA PRO A 401 4.51 5.32 -17.38
C PRO A 401 3.25 6.13 -17.71
N ASP A 402 2.09 5.49 -17.74
CA ASP A 402 0.81 6.11 -18.06
C ASP A 402 0.33 7.08 -16.97
N TYR A 403 0.73 6.85 -15.73
CA TYR A 403 0.36 7.66 -14.56
C TYR A 403 1.30 8.85 -14.35
N TYR A 404 2.53 8.78 -14.87
CA TYR A 404 3.56 9.80 -14.62
C TYR A 404 3.11 11.22 -14.96
N GLY A 405 2.37 11.40 -16.07
CA GLY A 405 1.88 12.71 -16.48
C GLY A 405 0.93 13.36 -15.48
N ASP A 406 0.02 12.58 -14.90
CA ASP A 406 -0.96 13.06 -13.93
C ASP A 406 -0.32 13.26 -12.55
N THR A 407 0.54 12.35 -12.10
CA THR A 407 1.31 12.50 -10.85
C THR A 407 2.20 13.74 -10.87
N ARG A 408 2.90 13.98 -11.99
CA ARG A 408 3.71 15.19 -12.20
C ARG A 408 2.86 16.47 -12.14
N PHE A 409 1.65 16.44 -12.68
CA PHE A 409 0.72 17.56 -12.61
C PHE A 409 0.30 17.84 -11.15
N GLU A 410 -0.07 16.81 -10.38
CA GLU A 410 -0.43 16.94 -8.97
C GLU A 410 0.72 17.50 -8.12
N MET A 411 1.95 17.00 -8.33
CA MET A 411 3.15 17.52 -7.68
C MET A 411 3.41 18.99 -8.04
N THR A 412 3.18 19.38 -9.30
CA THR A 412 3.29 20.79 -9.73
C THR A 412 2.25 21.66 -9.02
N CYS A 413 1.02 21.17 -8.82
CA CYS A 413 -0.03 21.88 -8.12
C CYS A 413 0.29 22.12 -6.64
N VAL A 414 1.02 21.22 -5.97
CA VAL A 414 1.49 21.41 -4.59
C VAL A 414 2.79 22.22 -4.47
N GLY A 415 3.44 22.53 -5.59
CA GLY A 415 4.53 23.51 -5.66
C GLY A 415 5.92 22.98 -5.99
N PHE A 416 6.05 21.71 -6.40
CA PHE A 416 7.31 21.19 -6.92
C PHE A 416 7.73 21.95 -8.18
N PRO A 417 9.01 22.39 -8.29
CA PRO A 417 9.48 23.09 -9.47
C PRO A 417 9.86 22.12 -10.59
N GLU A 418 9.88 22.65 -11.81
CA GLU A 418 10.30 21.94 -13.02
C GLU A 418 11.63 21.17 -12.88
N SER A 419 12.59 21.74 -12.13
CA SER A 419 13.91 21.12 -11.90
C SER A 419 13.85 19.79 -11.15
N TYR A 420 12.79 19.53 -10.40
CA TYR A 420 12.57 18.25 -9.73
C TYR A 420 12.26 17.14 -10.75
N PHE A 421 11.60 17.48 -11.87
CA PHE A 421 11.14 16.52 -12.87
C PHE A 421 12.16 16.26 -13.99
N GLU A 422 13.20 17.08 -14.15
CA GLU A 422 14.17 16.95 -15.26
C GLU A 422 14.83 15.56 -15.33
N PHE A 423 15.12 14.96 -14.18
CA PHE A 423 15.65 13.59 -14.13
C PHE A 423 14.60 12.58 -14.60
N TYR A 424 13.39 12.59 -14.03
CA TYR A 424 12.31 11.66 -14.36
C TYR A 424 11.89 11.78 -15.83
N ASP A 425 11.68 13.00 -16.32
CA ASP A 425 11.35 13.26 -17.73
C ASP A 425 12.40 12.61 -18.64
N LYS A 426 13.69 12.78 -18.34
CA LYS A 426 14.74 12.17 -19.15
C LYS A 426 14.84 10.66 -18.98
N PHE A 427 14.65 10.14 -17.77
CA PHE A 427 14.68 8.71 -17.47
C PHE A 427 13.57 8.00 -18.25
N MET A 428 12.33 8.49 -18.13
CA MET A 428 11.14 7.95 -18.80
C MET A 428 11.25 8.02 -20.32
N ASN A 429 11.67 9.16 -20.88
CA ASN A 429 11.90 9.25 -22.33
C ASN A 429 12.99 8.28 -22.82
N THR A 430 14.05 8.07 -22.03
CA THR A 430 15.09 7.11 -22.40
C THR A 430 14.57 5.68 -22.33
N MET A 431 13.79 5.33 -21.31
CA MET A 431 13.11 4.05 -21.18
C MET A 431 12.21 3.77 -22.38
N LEU A 432 11.24 4.65 -22.62
CA LEU A 432 10.27 4.55 -23.71
C LEU A 432 10.92 4.56 -25.10
N SER A 433 12.06 5.23 -25.26
CA SER A 433 12.82 5.20 -26.52
C SER A 433 13.37 3.82 -26.86
N GLY A 434 13.63 3.00 -25.84
CA GLY A 434 14.10 1.63 -25.96
C GLY A 434 13.00 0.58 -26.12
N GLN A 435 11.73 0.98 -25.97
CA GLN A 435 10.57 0.12 -26.13
C GLN A 435 9.98 0.19 -27.54
N SER A 436 9.21 -0.85 -27.90
CA SER A 436 8.45 -0.87 -29.15
C SER A 436 7.05 -0.27 -28.97
N LEU A 437 6.96 1.06 -28.93
CA LEU A 437 5.70 1.77 -28.78
C LEU A 437 4.81 1.69 -30.03
N SER A 438 3.51 1.48 -29.82
CA SER A 438 2.49 1.61 -30.85
C SER A 438 2.19 3.09 -31.14
N GLN A 439 1.50 3.37 -32.26
CA GLN A 439 1.08 4.74 -32.56
C GLN A 439 0.07 5.27 -31.52
N SER A 440 -0.76 4.41 -30.93
CA SER A 440 -1.68 4.81 -29.86
C SER A 440 -0.92 5.25 -28.62
N ASP A 441 0.15 4.55 -28.23
CA ASP A 441 0.94 4.88 -27.05
C ASP A 441 1.66 6.22 -27.27
N ILE A 442 2.24 6.42 -28.45
CA ILE A 442 2.85 7.70 -28.83
C ILE A 442 1.81 8.82 -28.79
N ASP A 443 0.61 8.60 -29.34
CA ASP A 443 -0.46 9.60 -29.35
C ASP A 443 -0.95 9.94 -27.93
N PHE A 444 -1.01 8.93 -27.04
CA PHE A 444 -1.35 9.08 -25.63
C PHE A 444 -0.31 9.91 -24.88
N TYR A 445 0.96 9.49 -24.88
CA TYR A 445 2.02 10.22 -24.16
C TYR A 445 2.26 11.62 -24.73
N SER A 446 2.04 11.84 -26.03
CA SER A 446 2.16 13.16 -26.65
C SER A 446 1.12 14.19 -26.17
N TYR A 447 0.13 13.76 -25.37
CA TYR A 447 -0.76 14.67 -24.65
C TYR A 447 -0.02 15.42 -23.53
N TYR A 448 0.95 14.76 -22.91
CA TYR A 448 1.74 15.30 -21.80
C TYR A 448 2.98 16.05 -22.29
N ASP A 449 3.41 17.05 -21.54
CA ASP A 449 4.52 17.92 -21.90
C ASP A 449 5.91 17.31 -21.64
N TRP A 450 5.97 16.31 -20.76
CA TRP A 450 7.21 15.59 -20.45
C TRP A 450 7.68 14.69 -21.59
N PHE A 451 6.78 14.19 -22.45
CA PHE A 451 7.12 13.22 -23.50
C PHE A 451 7.67 13.87 -24.76
N ASP A 452 8.86 13.44 -25.20
CA ASP A 452 9.49 13.82 -26.45
C ASP A 452 9.41 12.67 -27.47
N SER A 453 8.35 12.70 -28.29
CA SER A 453 8.14 11.72 -29.35
C SER A 453 9.29 11.66 -30.38
N SER A 454 10.20 12.65 -30.41
CA SER A 454 11.34 12.65 -31.32
C SER A 454 12.51 11.80 -30.83
N GLU A 455 12.53 11.40 -29.55
CA GLU A 455 13.51 10.46 -28.99
C GLU A 455 13.13 8.99 -29.24
N VAL A 456 11.86 8.69 -29.53
CA VAL A 456 11.35 7.33 -29.77
C VAL A 456 12.06 6.67 -30.97
N GLY A 457 12.64 5.48 -30.74
CA GLY A 457 13.40 4.75 -31.76
C GLY A 457 14.74 5.39 -32.13
N GLY A 458 15.33 6.19 -31.23
CA GLY A 458 16.61 6.87 -31.42
C GLY A 458 17.81 5.93 -31.63
N GLU A 459 18.87 6.44 -32.27
CA GLU A 459 20.07 5.65 -32.66
C GLU A 459 20.97 5.19 -31.48
N ASN A 460 20.63 5.51 -30.22
CA ASN A 460 21.46 5.25 -29.03
C ASN A 460 20.84 4.23 -28.04
N VAL A 461 19.85 3.45 -28.46
CA VAL A 461 19.28 2.37 -27.63
C VAL A 461 20.19 1.15 -27.72
N THR A 462 20.48 0.53 -26.57
CA THR A 462 21.20 -0.74 -26.53
C THR A 462 20.19 -1.88 -26.47
N THR A 463 19.96 -2.57 -27.58
CA THR A 463 18.96 -3.66 -27.63
C THR A 463 19.60 -5.03 -27.48
N ILE A 464 18.95 -5.93 -26.76
CA ILE A 464 19.24 -7.37 -26.83
C ILE A 464 18.52 -7.94 -28.07
N ASN A 465 19.10 -8.92 -28.74
CA ASN A 465 18.43 -9.59 -29.85
C ASN A 465 17.64 -10.79 -29.32
N ASP A 466 16.39 -10.96 -29.75
CA ASP A 466 15.60 -12.13 -29.34
C ASP A 466 16.27 -13.47 -29.72
N ASN A 467 17.10 -13.49 -30.77
CA ASN A 467 17.87 -14.69 -31.14
C ASN A 467 19.03 -14.99 -30.16
N ASP A 468 19.36 -14.07 -29.25
CA ASP A 468 20.35 -14.32 -28.20
C ASP A 468 19.77 -15.26 -27.11
N PHE A 469 18.44 -15.43 -27.05
CA PHE A 469 17.76 -16.25 -26.05
C PHE A 469 17.60 -17.73 -26.44
N GLU A 470 18.34 -18.19 -27.46
CA GLU A 470 18.37 -19.61 -27.86
C GLU A 470 18.96 -20.51 -26.75
N LEU A 471 18.29 -21.63 -26.47
CA LEU A 471 18.70 -22.57 -25.43
C LEU A 471 19.68 -23.64 -25.95
N ILE A 472 20.72 -23.91 -25.16
CA ILE A 472 21.74 -24.91 -25.44
C ILE A 472 21.45 -26.17 -24.63
N ASP A 473 21.18 -27.29 -25.31
CA ASP A 473 21.03 -28.62 -24.69
C ASP A 473 22.37 -29.10 -24.09
N LYS A 474 22.47 -29.17 -22.76
CA LYS A 474 23.63 -29.68 -22.02
C LYS A 474 23.44 -31.16 -21.63
N GLY A 475 22.33 -31.79 -21.99
CA GLY A 475 21.98 -33.20 -21.75
C GLY A 475 21.09 -33.39 -20.53
N ASP A 476 21.54 -32.91 -19.36
CA ASP A 476 20.77 -33.02 -18.10
C ASP A 476 19.86 -31.80 -17.87
N TYR A 477 20.14 -30.66 -18.52
CA TYR A 477 19.38 -29.41 -18.47
C TYR A 477 19.62 -28.60 -19.76
N TYR A 478 18.84 -27.53 -19.96
CA TYR A 478 19.08 -26.53 -21.00
C TYR A 478 19.77 -25.30 -20.41
N ALA A 479 20.67 -24.67 -21.15
CA ALA A 479 21.36 -23.47 -20.70
C ALA A 479 21.06 -22.28 -21.61
N LEU A 480 20.67 -21.15 -21.03
CA LEU A 480 20.63 -19.86 -21.72
C LEU A 480 21.99 -19.18 -21.55
N SER A 481 22.71 -19.02 -22.66
CA SER A 481 24.04 -18.40 -22.69
C SER A 481 23.97 -17.03 -23.35
N LEU A 482 24.14 -15.98 -22.56
CA LEU A 482 24.24 -14.60 -23.04
C LEU A 482 25.67 -14.07 -22.88
N SER A 483 26.02 -13.07 -23.69
CA SER A 483 27.27 -12.34 -23.48
C SER A 483 27.19 -11.53 -22.18
N ASP A 484 28.34 -11.25 -21.55
CA ASP A 484 28.42 -10.35 -20.38
C ASP A 484 27.71 -9.01 -20.65
N GLU A 485 27.81 -8.48 -21.86
CA GLU A 485 27.15 -7.22 -22.26
C GLU A 485 25.63 -7.34 -22.24
N ALA A 486 25.08 -8.48 -22.66
CA ALA A 486 23.64 -8.74 -22.64
C ALA A 486 23.14 -9.04 -21.22
N TRP A 487 23.88 -9.81 -20.43
CA TRP A 487 23.52 -10.05 -19.02
C TRP A 487 23.47 -8.75 -18.20
N ASN A 488 24.35 -7.79 -18.48
CA ASN A 488 24.32 -6.48 -17.81
C ASN A 488 23.08 -5.63 -18.15
N LEU A 489 22.34 -5.99 -19.20
CA LEU A 489 21.10 -5.33 -19.60
C LEU A 489 19.87 -5.99 -18.97
N ILE A 490 20.00 -7.18 -18.37
CA ILE A 490 18.87 -7.85 -17.70
C ILE A 490 18.73 -7.33 -16.27
N THR A 491 17.50 -6.99 -15.90
CA THR A 491 17.13 -6.48 -14.57
C THR A 491 16.25 -7.46 -13.80
N TYR A 492 15.58 -8.39 -14.49
CA TYR A 492 14.65 -9.33 -13.89
C TYR A 492 14.63 -10.67 -14.66
N ILE A 493 14.46 -11.78 -13.95
CA ILE A 493 14.38 -13.13 -14.51
C ILE A 493 13.32 -13.91 -13.74
N ASP A 494 12.37 -14.48 -14.46
CA ASP A 494 11.29 -15.31 -13.94
C ASP A 494 11.15 -16.60 -14.75
N MET A 495 10.72 -17.67 -14.10
CA MET A 495 10.33 -18.91 -14.75
C MET A 495 8.81 -19.08 -14.67
N THR A 496 8.14 -19.25 -15.81
CA THR A 496 6.73 -19.63 -15.88
C THR A 496 6.58 -21.12 -16.15
N VAL A 497 5.65 -21.77 -15.44
CA VAL A 497 5.35 -23.20 -15.57
C VAL A 497 3.98 -23.40 -16.21
N TYR A 498 3.92 -24.22 -17.26
CA TYR A 498 2.69 -24.57 -17.96
C TYR A 498 2.43 -26.07 -17.97
N LEU A 499 1.16 -26.47 -17.93
CA LEU A 499 0.73 -27.86 -18.16
C LEU A 499 0.07 -28.00 -19.53
N ASP A 500 0.59 -28.90 -20.37
CA ASP A 500 -0.07 -29.32 -21.61
C ASP A 500 -1.10 -30.41 -21.31
N ASN A 501 -2.38 -30.06 -21.47
CA ASN A 501 -3.50 -31.00 -21.30
C ASN A 501 -3.88 -31.76 -22.59
N GLY A 502 -3.15 -31.53 -23.69
CA GLY A 502 -3.40 -32.08 -25.02
C GLY A 502 -4.29 -31.23 -25.93
N GLU A 503 -4.79 -30.09 -25.45
CA GLU A 503 -5.54 -29.09 -26.21
C GLU A 503 -4.89 -27.70 -26.19
N GLY A 504 -3.95 -27.45 -25.28
CA GLY A 504 -3.28 -26.18 -25.05
C GLY A 504 -2.57 -26.17 -23.69
N TYR A 505 -2.16 -25.00 -23.23
CA TYR A 505 -1.37 -24.80 -22.01
C TYR A 505 -2.20 -24.17 -20.90
N ILE A 506 -2.21 -24.81 -19.73
CA ILE A 506 -2.69 -24.24 -18.47
C ILE A 506 -1.51 -23.53 -17.82
N ASP A 507 -1.64 -22.25 -17.52
CA ASP A 507 -0.62 -21.47 -16.80
C ASP A 507 -0.69 -21.76 -15.29
N LEU A 508 0.37 -22.34 -14.73
CA LEU A 508 0.50 -22.53 -13.28
C LEU A 508 1.20 -21.36 -12.59
N GLY A 509 1.55 -20.32 -13.34
CA GLY A 509 2.16 -19.10 -12.88
C GLY A 509 3.69 -19.16 -12.87
N ASN A 510 4.29 -18.21 -12.14
CA ASN A 510 5.72 -17.94 -12.16
C ASN A 510 6.38 -18.04 -10.79
N ASP A 511 7.69 -18.27 -10.84
CA ASP A 511 8.58 -18.22 -9.69
C ASP A 511 9.90 -17.55 -10.09
N ASN A 512 10.50 -16.81 -9.17
CA ASN A 512 11.73 -16.05 -9.39
C ASN A 512 12.99 -16.88 -9.05
N VAL A 513 12.83 -18.19 -8.84
CA VAL A 513 13.93 -19.11 -8.51
C VAL A 513 14.69 -19.54 -9.77
N TYR A 514 15.99 -19.25 -9.80
CA TYR A 514 16.87 -19.67 -10.88
C TYR A 514 18.31 -19.93 -10.42
N GLU A 515 19.05 -20.69 -11.23
CA GLU A 515 20.45 -21.03 -10.98
C GLU A 515 21.32 -20.74 -12.20
N PHE A 516 22.58 -20.37 -11.98
CA PHE A 516 23.60 -20.29 -13.04
C PHE A 516 24.55 -21.49 -12.94
N ASP A 517 25.01 -21.99 -14.09
CA ASP A 517 26.03 -23.03 -14.14
C ASP A 517 27.45 -22.48 -13.95
N ASP A 518 28.44 -23.38 -13.89
CA ASP A 518 29.87 -23.02 -13.69
C ASP A 518 30.43 -22.11 -14.80
N ASP A 519 29.79 -22.06 -15.98
CA ASP A 519 30.17 -21.22 -17.11
C ASP A 519 29.48 -19.85 -17.07
N GLY A 520 28.54 -19.63 -16.12
CA GLY A 520 27.75 -18.41 -16.00
C GLY A 520 26.51 -18.38 -16.89
N ASP A 521 26.11 -19.53 -17.45
CA ASP A 521 24.88 -19.66 -18.22
C ASP A 521 23.69 -19.92 -17.27
N LEU A 522 22.52 -19.33 -17.54
CA LEU A 522 21.30 -19.59 -16.78
C LEU A 522 20.84 -21.02 -17.04
N LYS A 523 20.65 -21.80 -15.97
CA LYS A 523 20.13 -23.17 -16.03
C LYS A 523 18.61 -23.12 -16.16
N VAL A 524 18.11 -23.62 -17.29
CA VAL A 524 16.70 -23.85 -17.56
C VAL A 524 16.40 -25.31 -17.21
N ASP A 525 15.88 -25.50 -16.00
CA ASP A 525 15.53 -26.79 -15.41
C ASP A 525 14.35 -26.62 -14.44
N PHE A 526 13.61 -27.68 -14.18
CA PHE A 526 12.48 -27.68 -13.25
C PHE A 526 12.35 -29.05 -12.60
N ASP A 527 12.26 -29.06 -11.27
CA ASP A 527 12.31 -30.29 -10.48
C ASP A 527 10.96 -31.05 -10.41
N TYR A 528 9.95 -30.56 -11.12
CA TYR A 528 8.58 -31.07 -11.19
C TYR A 528 7.76 -30.91 -9.91
N THR A 529 8.21 -30.08 -8.96
CA THR A 529 7.46 -29.77 -7.75
C THR A 529 6.83 -28.38 -7.87
N TRP A 530 5.56 -28.25 -7.48
CA TRP A 530 4.85 -26.97 -7.50
C TRP A 530 4.01 -26.75 -6.25
N ILE A 531 3.58 -25.51 -6.05
CA ILE A 531 2.80 -25.10 -4.88
C ILE A 531 1.40 -25.72 -4.94
N SER A 532 0.93 -26.13 -3.77
CA SER A 532 -0.39 -26.71 -3.56
C SER A 532 -1.01 -26.20 -2.27
N ILE A 533 -2.35 -26.12 -2.28
CA ILE A 533 -3.16 -25.81 -1.10
C ILE A 533 -4.03 -27.04 -0.82
N ASP A 534 -3.90 -27.60 0.38
CA ASP A 534 -4.57 -28.85 0.80
C ASP A 534 -4.35 -30.02 -0.19
N GLY A 535 -3.16 -30.07 -0.80
CA GLY A 535 -2.75 -31.09 -1.78
C GLY A 535 -3.35 -30.90 -3.18
N VAL A 536 -4.01 -29.78 -3.46
CA VAL A 536 -4.43 -29.37 -4.81
C VAL A 536 -3.36 -28.43 -5.36
N ILE A 537 -2.74 -28.79 -6.49
CA ILE A 537 -1.82 -27.89 -7.20
C ILE A 537 -2.59 -26.65 -7.63
N VAL A 538 -2.02 -25.48 -7.36
CA VAL A 538 -2.64 -24.18 -7.64
C VAL A 538 -1.77 -23.36 -8.58
N PRO A 539 -2.36 -22.45 -9.38
CA PRO A 539 -1.59 -21.42 -10.06
C PRO A 539 -1.00 -20.48 -9.00
N PHE A 540 0.30 -20.18 -9.07
CA PHE A 540 0.98 -19.31 -8.13
C PHE A 540 1.86 -18.33 -8.88
N TYR A 541 1.79 -17.06 -8.49
CA TYR A 541 2.60 -16.00 -9.08
C TYR A 541 3.43 -15.33 -7.97
N ALA A 542 4.75 -15.40 -8.09
CA ALA A 542 5.67 -14.78 -7.13
C ALA A 542 5.66 -13.24 -7.26
N GLU A 543 5.78 -12.53 -6.14
CA GLU A 543 5.75 -11.07 -6.10
C GLU A 543 7.01 -10.50 -5.43
N THR A 544 7.08 -10.60 -4.10
CA THR A 544 8.11 -9.94 -3.30
C THR A 544 8.92 -10.96 -2.52
N GLU A 545 10.24 -10.82 -2.56
CA GLU A 545 11.19 -11.57 -1.75
C GLU A 545 12.13 -10.60 -1.02
N GLU A 546 12.28 -10.77 0.29
CA GLU A 546 13.35 -10.11 1.06
C GLU A 546 14.19 -11.15 1.77
N GLN A 547 15.51 -10.96 1.72
CA GLN A 547 16.45 -11.77 2.50
C GLN A 547 17.47 -10.88 3.21
N THR A 548 17.52 -11.00 4.53
CA THR A 548 18.54 -10.40 5.39
C THR A 548 19.33 -11.47 6.15
N ASP A 549 20.40 -11.08 6.86
CA ASP A 549 21.20 -11.99 7.68
C ASP A 549 20.39 -12.75 8.77
N ASP A 550 19.26 -12.19 9.22
CA ASP A 550 18.51 -12.69 10.39
C ASP A 550 17.04 -13.07 10.09
N TYR A 551 16.49 -12.58 8.98
CA TYR A 551 15.10 -12.75 8.59
C TYR A 551 14.98 -12.72 7.07
N TRP A 552 14.12 -13.57 6.53
CA TRP A 552 13.74 -13.60 5.13
C TRP A 552 12.24 -13.90 5.03
N TYR A 553 11.62 -13.43 3.95
CA TYR A 553 10.28 -13.82 3.56
C TYR A 553 10.14 -13.82 2.04
N THR A 554 9.18 -14.57 1.52
CA THR A 554 8.68 -14.43 0.16
C THR A 554 7.16 -14.47 0.14
N THR A 555 6.57 -13.81 -0.84
CA THR A 555 5.13 -13.66 -1.03
C THR A 555 4.77 -13.84 -2.50
N GLY A 556 3.53 -14.25 -2.72
CA GLY A 556 2.92 -14.29 -4.02
C GLY A 556 1.45 -14.66 -3.89
N TYR A 557 0.74 -14.74 -5.01
CA TYR A 557 -0.70 -14.95 -4.99
C TYR A 557 -1.17 -16.11 -5.85
N VAL A 558 -2.36 -16.61 -5.50
CA VAL A 558 -3.12 -17.62 -6.25
C VAL A 558 -4.42 -16.97 -6.73
N PRO A 559 -4.61 -16.78 -8.05
CA PRO A 559 -5.86 -16.25 -8.57
C PRO A 559 -7.03 -17.23 -8.34
N ALA A 560 -8.16 -16.71 -7.87
CA ALA A 560 -9.36 -17.49 -7.63
C ALA A 560 -10.65 -16.67 -7.78
N GLU A 561 -11.76 -17.38 -7.94
CA GLU A 561 -13.12 -16.82 -7.83
C GLU A 561 -13.72 -17.24 -6.47
N LEU A 562 -14.10 -16.25 -5.67
CA LEU A 562 -14.79 -16.40 -4.40
C LEU A 562 -16.32 -16.41 -4.61
N ASN A 563 -16.97 -17.42 -4.04
CA ASN A 563 -18.43 -17.59 -4.00
C ASN A 563 -19.15 -17.51 -5.36
N GLY A 564 -18.41 -17.73 -6.46
CA GLY A 564 -18.95 -17.81 -7.82
C GLY A 564 -19.13 -16.47 -8.54
N SER A 565 -18.58 -15.38 -8.01
CA SER A 565 -18.76 -14.04 -8.60
C SER A 565 -17.68 -13.00 -8.33
N THR A 566 -16.78 -13.23 -7.36
CA THR A 566 -15.81 -12.22 -6.94
C THR A 566 -14.41 -12.70 -7.27
N ASP A 567 -13.69 -11.99 -8.13
CA ASP A 567 -12.30 -12.31 -8.44
C ASP A 567 -11.39 -11.84 -7.31
N ILE A 568 -10.57 -12.76 -6.81
CA ILE A 568 -9.68 -12.54 -5.68
C ILE A 568 -8.28 -13.07 -5.98
N GLU A 569 -7.31 -12.58 -5.22
CA GLU A 569 -5.94 -13.06 -5.17
C GLU A 569 -5.66 -13.57 -3.76
N ILE A 570 -5.48 -14.89 -3.63
CA ILE A 570 -5.17 -15.51 -2.35
C ILE A 570 -3.68 -15.35 -2.09
N VAL A 571 -3.33 -14.61 -1.05
CA VAL A 571 -1.93 -14.31 -0.75
C VAL A 571 -1.32 -15.45 0.04
N LEU A 572 -0.22 -16.00 -0.50
CA LEU A 572 0.61 -16.99 0.15
C LEU A 572 1.91 -16.35 0.62
N ARG A 573 2.39 -16.83 1.77
CA ARG A 573 3.57 -16.28 2.40
C ARG A 573 4.45 -17.34 3.01
N TRP A 574 5.76 -17.14 2.87
CA TRP A 574 6.80 -17.90 3.55
C TRP A 574 7.70 -16.94 4.31
N ASP A 575 8.19 -17.37 5.46
CA ASP A 575 9.12 -16.58 6.26
C ASP A 575 10.05 -17.48 7.08
N SER A 576 10.93 -16.85 7.87
CA SER A 576 11.93 -17.54 8.69
C SER A 576 11.33 -18.45 9.79
N ASP A 577 10.10 -18.19 10.21
CA ASP A 577 9.35 -18.99 11.19
C ASP A 577 8.39 -20.00 10.50
N HIS A 578 8.02 -19.76 9.24
CA HIS A 578 7.09 -20.55 8.43
C HIS A 578 7.73 -21.02 7.11
N ASP A 579 8.71 -21.93 7.20
CA ASP A 579 9.45 -22.47 6.05
C ASP A 579 8.59 -23.23 5.01
N SER A 580 7.41 -23.69 5.42
CA SER A 580 6.49 -24.48 4.59
C SER A 580 5.42 -23.61 3.91
N GLY A 581 5.35 -22.32 4.27
CA GLY A 581 4.36 -21.37 3.76
C GLY A 581 3.00 -21.47 4.45
N PHE A 582 2.20 -20.42 4.32
CA PHE A 582 0.82 -20.35 4.81
C PHE A 582 -0.03 -19.43 3.93
N VAL A 583 -1.36 -19.57 4.03
CA VAL A 583 -2.33 -18.64 3.43
C VAL A 583 -2.47 -17.45 4.36
N ALA A 584 -2.04 -16.26 3.93
CA ALA A 584 -2.12 -15.05 4.73
C ALA A 584 -3.55 -14.45 4.73
N GLY A 585 -4.26 -14.58 3.60
CA GLY A 585 -5.59 -14.03 3.40
C GLY A 585 -5.89 -13.93 1.90
N TYR A 586 -6.81 -13.05 1.51
CA TYR A 586 -7.00 -12.68 0.11
C TYR A 586 -7.19 -11.17 -0.06
N ARG A 587 -6.86 -10.67 -1.25
CA ARG A 587 -7.21 -9.31 -1.69
C ARG A 587 -8.13 -9.37 -2.89
N LEU A 588 -8.92 -8.31 -3.12
CA LEU A 588 -9.74 -8.19 -4.32
C LEU A 588 -8.83 -7.91 -5.52
N LYS A 589 -9.14 -8.53 -6.66
CA LYS A 589 -8.37 -8.30 -7.90
C LYS A 589 -8.75 -6.96 -8.51
N THR A 590 -7.77 -6.08 -8.72
CA THR A 590 -7.92 -4.80 -9.44
C THR A 590 -7.24 -4.89 -10.82
N GLU A 591 -7.72 -4.14 -11.82
CA GLU A 591 -7.11 -4.12 -13.17
C GLU A 591 -6.09 -2.97 -13.34
N GLU A 592 -6.18 -1.93 -12.51
CA GLU A 592 -5.38 -0.71 -12.59
C GLU A 592 -5.08 -0.22 -11.16
N PRO A 593 -3.91 0.42 -10.92
CA PRO A 593 -3.60 0.99 -9.61
C PRO A 593 -4.67 2.00 -9.17
N THR A 594 -5.32 1.72 -8.04
CA THR A 594 -6.23 2.62 -7.33
C THR A 594 -5.56 3.14 -6.06
N VAL A 595 -6.29 3.50 -5.02
CA VAL A 595 -5.71 3.52 -3.67
C VAL A 595 -5.61 2.07 -3.17
N ALA A 596 -4.55 1.73 -2.45
CA ALA A 596 -4.30 0.39 -1.94
C ALA A 596 -5.20 0.11 -0.73
N ALA A 597 -5.75 -1.10 -0.71
CA ALA A 597 -6.56 -1.56 0.42
C ALA A 597 -5.72 -1.81 1.68
N LYS A 598 -6.31 -1.60 2.85
CA LYS A 598 -5.71 -2.02 4.12
C LYS A 598 -5.87 -3.52 4.34
N GLY A 599 -4.77 -4.19 4.64
CA GLY A 599 -4.71 -5.60 5.03
C GLY A 599 -5.22 -6.58 3.99
N LEU A 600 -5.36 -7.83 4.41
CA LEU A 600 -5.97 -8.91 3.64
C LEU A 600 -7.31 -9.31 4.26
N HIS A 601 -8.29 -9.60 3.42
CA HIS A 601 -9.53 -10.19 3.85
C HIS A 601 -9.32 -11.63 4.34
N SER A 602 -10.15 -12.04 5.30
CA SER A 602 -10.14 -13.40 5.86
C SER A 602 -11.25 -14.25 5.27
N PHE A 603 -10.97 -15.54 5.04
CA PHE A 603 -12.00 -16.50 4.65
C PHE A 603 -12.90 -16.92 5.84
N THR A 604 -14.16 -17.23 5.54
CA THR A 604 -15.14 -17.82 6.45
C THR A 604 -15.36 -19.31 6.16
N GLU A 605 -15.83 -20.09 7.15
CA GLU A 605 -16.08 -21.54 7.01
C GLU A 605 -17.16 -21.93 5.96
N THR A 606 -17.72 -20.96 5.24
CA THR A 606 -18.72 -21.16 4.19
C THR A 606 -18.27 -20.76 2.81
N ASP A 607 -17.09 -20.15 2.69
CA ASP A 607 -16.62 -19.63 1.42
C ASP A 607 -16.25 -20.74 0.45
N GLN A 608 -16.68 -20.56 -0.80
CA GLN A 608 -16.32 -21.42 -1.92
C GLN A 608 -15.26 -20.75 -2.77
N ILE A 609 -14.13 -21.43 -2.93
CA ILE A 609 -12.95 -20.96 -3.66
C ILE A 609 -12.80 -21.81 -4.92
N GLN A 610 -12.82 -21.16 -6.08
CA GLN A 610 -12.52 -21.79 -7.36
C GLN A 610 -11.22 -21.20 -7.89
N TYR A 611 -10.13 -21.97 -7.89
CA TYR A 611 -8.87 -21.50 -8.46
C TYR A 611 -9.02 -21.25 -9.97
N THR A 612 -8.46 -20.13 -10.42
CA THR A 612 -8.51 -19.67 -11.81
C THR A 612 -7.11 -19.39 -12.33
N CYS A 613 -6.89 -19.57 -13.62
CA CYS A 613 -5.62 -19.23 -14.27
C CYS A 613 -5.82 -18.95 -15.76
N SER A 614 -4.81 -18.41 -16.40
CA SER A 614 -4.82 -18.21 -17.86
C SER A 614 -4.66 -19.52 -18.62
N TYR A 615 -5.23 -19.57 -19.82
CA TYR A 615 -5.09 -20.69 -20.75
C TYR A 615 -4.69 -20.21 -22.13
N TYR A 616 -3.68 -20.88 -22.69
CA TYR A 616 -3.06 -20.49 -23.95
C TYR A 616 -3.17 -21.60 -25.00
N ASP A 617 -3.20 -21.20 -26.27
CA ASP A 617 -3.01 -22.15 -27.37
C ASP A 617 -1.52 -22.56 -27.52
N TYR A 618 -1.23 -23.48 -28.43
CA TYR A 618 0.14 -23.96 -28.65
C TYR A 618 1.09 -22.91 -29.26
N ASP A 619 0.56 -21.78 -29.72
CA ASP A 619 1.30 -20.63 -30.21
C ASP A 619 1.42 -19.55 -29.09
N PHE A 620 1.09 -19.89 -27.84
CA PHE A 620 1.12 -19.01 -26.65
C PHE A 620 0.20 -17.78 -26.75
N ASN A 621 -0.85 -17.84 -27.56
CA ASN A 621 -1.87 -16.80 -27.56
C ASN A 621 -2.89 -17.10 -26.46
N TYR A 622 -3.24 -16.08 -25.66
CA TYR A 622 -4.32 -16.20 -24.68
C TYR A 622 -5.62 -16.64 -25.37
N ASP A 623 -6.25 -17.69 -24.85
CA ASP A 623 -7.53 -18.23 -25.34
C ASP A 623 -8.67 -17.86 -24.38
N ARG A 624 -8.50 -18.13 -23.09
CA ARG A 624 -9.54 -17.93 -22.05
C ARG A 624 -8.98 -18.04 -20.64
N ASP A 625 -9.80 -17.65 -19.66
CA ASP A 625 -9.61 -18.05 -18.27
C ASP A 625 -10.02 -19.52 -18.09
N TYR A 626 -9.32 -20.21 -17.22
CA TYR A 626 -9.46 -21.63 -16.95
C TYR A 626 -9.64 -21.88 -15.46
N THR A 627 -10.56 -22.78 -15.14
CA THR A 627 -10.85 -23.19 -13.77
C THR A 627 -10.08 -24.47 -13.45
N LEU A 628 -9.28 -24.43 -12.40
CA LEU A 628 -8.47 -25.55 -11.97
C LEU A 628 -9.20 -26.34 -10.89
N GLY A 629 -9.49 -27.62 -11.16
CA GLY A 629 -10.18 -28.49 -10.21
C GLY A 629 -11.67 -28.15 -10.00
N ASP A 630 -12.28 -28.80 -9.00
CA ASP A 630 -13.62 -28.46 -8.51
C ASP A 630 -13.51 -27.38 -7.40
N PRO A 631 -14.53 -26.54 -7.17
CA PRO A 631 -14.51 -25.57 -6.07
C PRO A 631 -14.28 -26.22 -4.71
N VAL A 632 -13.43 -25.60 -3.89
CA VAL A 632 -13.09 -26.03 -2.54
C VAL A 632 -13.87 -25.18 -1.53
N THR A 633 -14.33 -25.78 -0.43
CA THR A 633 -14.94 -25.03 0.68
C THR A 633 -13.89 -24.78 1.74
N TYR A 634 -13.72 -23.52 2.14
CA TYR A 634 -12.86 -23.18 3.28
C TYR A 634 -13.50 -23.76 4.55
N THR A 635 -12.88 -24.78 5.15
CA THR A 635 -13.43 -25.48 6.34
C THR A 635 -12.49 -25.52 7.53
N SER A 636 -11.21 -25.23 7.30
CA SER A 636 -10.15 -25.06 8.29
C SER A 636 -9.01 -24.29 7.64
N GLU A 637 -8.05 -23.87 8.45
CA GLU A 637 -6.80 -23.27 7.97
C GLU A 637 -6.14 -24.16 6.89
N PRO A 638 -5.94 -23.65 5.66
CA PRO A 638 -5.40 -24.42 4.55
C PRO A 638 -3.91 -24.73 4.76
N VAL A 639 -3.48 -25.90 4.30
CA VAL A 639 -2.06 -26.29 4.37
C VAL A 639 -1.39 -26.01 3.04
N VAL A 640 -0.37 -25.16 3.04
CA VAL A 640 0.51 -24.94 1.89
C VAL A 640 1.59 -26.04 1.86
N THR A 641 1.76 -26.67 0.70
CA THR A 641 2.76 -27.72 0.46
C THR A 641 3.32 -27.65 -0.95
N TYR A 642 4.47 -28.28 -1.16
CA TYR A 642 5.04 -28.50 -2.50
C TYR A 642 4.77 -29.96 -2.92
N GLU A 643 4.11 -30.15 -4.07
CA GLU A 643 3.69 -31.46 -4.58
C GLU A 643 4.23 -31.71 -5.99
N GLU A 644 4.53 -32.97 -6.33
CA GLU A 644 4.94 -33.34 -7.69
C GLU A 644 3.77 -33.15 -8.67
N ILE A 645 4.01 -32.45 -9.77
CA ILE A 645 3.02 -32.14 -10.82
C ILE A 645 2.40 -33.41 -11.46
N GLY A 646 3.06 -34.57 -11.35
CA GLY A 646 2.53 -35.86 -11.80
C GLY A 646 2.76 -36.14 -13.28
N GLU A 647 1.90 -36.94 -13.93
CA GLU A 647 2.08 -37.41 -15.33
C GLU A 647 1.76 -36.35 -16.40
N TYR A 648 1.51 -35.09 -16.03
CA TYR A 648 1.28 -34.03 -17.01
C TYR A 648 2.57 -33.72 -17.77
N ARG A 649 2.41 -33.28 -19.03
CA ARG A 649 3.53 -32.71 -19.77
C ARG A 649 3.74 -31.30 -19.28
N THR A 650 4.89 -31.04 -18.71
CA THR A 650 5.26 -29.72 -18.20
C THR A 650 6.03 -28.97 -19.27
N VAL A 651 5.71 -27.70 -19.46
CA VAL A 651 6.47 -26.78 -20.30
C VAL A 651 6.94 -25.64 -19.41
N ILE A 652 8.22 -25.30 -19.47
CA ILE A 652 8.76 -24.13 -18.79
C ILE A 652 9.25 -23.09 -19.80
N GLN A 653 9.13 -21.82 -19.43
CA GLN A 653 9.64 -20.70 -20.20
C GLN A 653 10.20 -19.66 -19.24
N TYR A 654 11.35 -19.08 -19.57
CA TYR A 654 11.90 -17.97 -18.79
C TYR A 654 11.51 -16.64 -19.45
N THR A 655 11.10 -15.69 -18.61
CA THR A 655 10.87 -14.28 -18.95
C THR A 655 12.04 -13.47 -18.39
N LEU A 656 12.68 -12.67 -19.22
CA LEU A 656 13.77 -11.79 -18.84
C LEU A 656 13.37 -10.35 -19.17
N ARG A 657 13.45 -9.45 -18.19
CA ARG A 657 13.20 -8.02 -18.40
C ARG A 657 14.52 -7.29 -18.59
N ASP A 658 14.59 -6.43 -19.60
CA ASP A 658 15.76 -5.58 -19.84
C ASP A 658 15.68 -4.23 -19.08
N ILE A 659 16.77 -3.46 -19.12
CA ILE A 659 16.87 -2.13 -18.50
C ILE A 659 15.86 -1.11 -19.06
N TYR A 660 15.16 -1.39 -20.16
CA TYR A 660 14.12 -0.55 -20.75
C TYR A 660 12.71 -1.07 -20.42
N ASN A 661 12.58 -2.09 -19.56
CA ASN A 661 11.34 -2.81 -19.27
C ASN A 661 10.76 -3.60 -20.47
N ASN A 662 11.58 -3.96 -21.46
CA ASN A 662 11.14 -4.93 -22.47
C ASN A 662 11.20 -6.34 -21.90
N GLU A 663 10.18 -7.14 -22.16
CA GLU A 663 10.16 -8.56 -21.81
C GLU A 663 10.63 -9.41 -22.98
N HIS A 664 11.56 -10.31 -22.69
CA HIS A 664 12.10 -11.29 -23.62
C HIS A 664 11.83 -12.70 -23.09
N PHE A 665 11.42 -13.59 -23.99
CA PHE A 665 11.04 -14.96 -23.62
C PHE A 665 12.03 -15.95 -24.23
N THR A 666 12.46 -16.95 -23.45
CA THR A 666 13.21 -18.07 -24.00
C THR A 666 12.32 -18.97 -24.87
N ASP A 667 12.94 -19.81 -25.69
CA ASP A 667 12.23 -20.94 -26.30
C ASP A 667 11.59 -21.80 -25.19
N PRO A 668 10.33 -22.24 -25.34
CA PRO A 668 9.67 -23.09 -24.35
C PRO A 668 10.31 -24.48 -24.34
N VAL A 669 10.55 -25.02 -23.15
CA VAL A 669 11.15 -26.33 -22.94
C VAL A 669 10.08 -27.31 -22.47
N GLU A 670 9.75 -28.29 -23.31
CA GLU A 670 8.94 -29.44 -22.91
C GLU A 670 9.79 -30.40 -22.06
N LEU A 671 9.39 -30.56 -20.80
CA LEU A 671 10.00 -31.46 -19.84
C LEU A 671 9.13 -32.72 -19.70
N SER A 672 9.75 -33.90 -19.77
CA SER A 672 9.07 -35.18 -19.60
C SER A 672 9.56 -35.90 -18.36
N CYS A 673 8.67 -36.22 -17.42
CA CYS A 673 8.95 -37.17 -16.35
C CYS A 673 9.19 -38.57 -16.97
N GLU A 674 10.45 -39.01 -17.13
CA GLU A 674 10.79 -40.41 -17.44
C GLU A 674 11.05 -41.26 -16.18
#